data_AF-A0AAN6PQ17-F1
#
_entry.id   AF-A0AAN6PQ17-F1
#
_cell.length_a   1.000
_cell.length_b   1.000
_cell.length_c   1.000
_cell.angle_alpha   90.00
_cell.angle_beta   90.00
_cell.angle_gamma   90.00
#
_symmetry.space_group_name_H-M   'P 1'
#
loop_
_entity.id
_entity.type
_entity.pdbx_description
1 polymer ?
#
loop_
_entity_poly.entity_id
_entity_poly.type
_entity_poly.pdbx_seq_one_letter_code
_entity_poly.pdbx_strand_id
1 'polypeptide(L)'
;MPYITEVTVPDIFSKLLQERIVCLNGAIDDTVSASIVAQLLWLESDNPDKPITMYINSPGGEVSSGLAIYDTMTYIKSPVSTVCVGGAASMAAILLIGGEPGKRYALPHSSIMVHQPLGGTRGQAADILIYATQIQRIREQINKIVQGHINKSFGHEKYDMQAINDMMERDKYLTADEAKEMGIVDEILNRREKGDGKPGAGDGKALLLSHVSSRLLSTTPRRYADERLNRGASQAMLYATGLSEEDMSKAQVGISSVWYEGNPCNMHLLGLSALVRDSVEKAGLVPMRFNTIGVSDGISMGTTGMRYSLQSREIIADSIETVMQGQWYDANVSLPGCDKNMPGVLIAMGRVNRPSIMVYGGTIKPGCTMAGEPIDIVSAFQAYGQYISGEIDEKQRFDIIRNACPGGGACGGMYTANTMASAIETLGMTLPGSSSFPAEDARKKAECESVGEAVKNLLRENIRPSDILTRQAFENAMIVVGILGGSTNAVLHLIAIADAVGIKLTIDDFQAVSDRTPLLADLKPSGKYVMEDLFKIGGTPALLKFLLKEGLIDGSGITVTGKTMKQNVADLPGFPDDQPIIRPLSNPLKPTGHIQILRGSLAPGGSVGKITGKEGLRFEGTAKVYDYEDAFIEALERGEIKKGEKTVVVIRYEGPKGGPGMPEMLKPSSAIMGAGLGKDVALITDGRFSGGSHGFLIGHIVPEAMEGGPIGLVRDGDRIVIDADQRVLDLEVPAEEMERRRKEWKAPEPRAKRGTLKKYASLVTDASQGCVTDK
;
A
#
# COMPACT_ATOMS: atom_id res chain seq x y z
N MET A 1 -45.45 -6.01 6.26
CA MET A 1 -45.72 -5.17 5.06
C MET A 1 -44.38 -4.76 4.45
N PRO A 2 -44.23 -4.82 3.12
CA PRO A 2 -42.93 -4.99 2.48
C PRO A 2 -42.19 -3.68 2.15
N TYR A 3 -40.89 -3.72 2.43
CA TYR A 3 -39.73 -3.24 1.65
C TYR A 3 -39.77 -1.90 0.89
N ILE A 4 -38.86 -1.02 1.29
CA ILE A 4 -38.19 -0.03 0.42
C ILE A 4 -36.70 -0.43 0.41
N THR A 5 -36.18 -0.86 -0.73
CA THR A 5 -34.76 -1.14 -0.99
C THR A 5 -34.24 -0.20 -2.07
N GLU A 6 -33.15 0.51 -1.74
CA GLU A 6 -32.34 1.28 -2.69
C GLU A 6 -31.27 0.41 -3.37
N VAL A 7 -30.81 0.92 -4.50
CA VAL A 7 -30.15 0.24 -5.63
C VAL A 7 -28.62 0.37 -5.54
N THR A 8 -27.85 -0.72 -5.70
CA THR A 8 -26.45 -0.66 -6.19
C THR A 8 -26.30 -1.31 -7.58
N VAL A 9 -25.30 -0.93 -8.37
CA VAL A 9 -25.24 -1.22 -9.83
C VAL A 9 -24.30 -2.42 -10.12
N PRO A 10 -24.77 -3.50 -10.76
CA PRO A 10 -23.93 -4.66 -11.13
C PRO A 10 -22.93 -4.38 -12.26
N ASP A 11 -21.82 -5.15 -12.29
CA ASP A 11 -20.84 -5.16 -13.39
C ASP A 11 -21.56 -5.33 -14.74
N ILE A 12 -21.28 -4.39 -15.63
CA ILE A 12 -22.05 -4.24 -16.86
C ILE A 12 -21.85 -5.43 -17.79
N PHE A 13 -20.65 -6.02 -17.86
CA PHE A 13 -20.37 -7.16 -18.73
C PHE A 13 -21.06 -8.43 -18.25
N SER A 14 -21.12 -8.64 -16.93
CA SER A 14 -21.88 -9.75 -16.34
C SER A 14 -23.39 -9.60 -16.61
N LYS A 15 -23.94 -8.39 -16.52
CA LYS A 15 -25.34 -8.14 -16.93
C LYS A 15 -25.56 -8.41 -18.40
N LEU A 16 -24.66 -7.92 -19.25
CA LEU A 16 -24.73 -8.15 -20.68
C LEU A 16 -24.71 -9.65 -20.97
N LEU A 17 -23.83 -10.42 -20.32
CA LEU A 17 -23.77 -11.87 -20.50
C LEU A 17 -25.06 -12.59 -20.06
N GLN A 18 -25.69 -12.17 -18.95
CA GLN A 18 -27.01 -12.67 -18.55
C GLN A 18 -28.10 -12.38 -19.60
N GLU A 19 -27.99 -11.25 -20.28
CA GLU A 19 -28.83 -10.89 -21.43
C GLU A 19 -28.34 -11.55 -22.75
N ARG A 20 -27.44 -12.54 -22.66
CA ARG A 20 -26.83 -13.29 -23.78
C ARG A 20 -26.04 -12.41 -24.73
N ILE A 21 -25.39 -11.40 -24.18
CA ILE A 21 -24.53 -10.46 -24.90
C ILE A 21 -23.07 -10.71 -24.52
N VAL A 22 -22.24 -10.96 -25.53
CA VAL A 22 -20.79 -11.15 -25.42
C VAL A 22 -20.09 -9.92 -25.99
N CYS A 23 -19.03 -9.44 -25.36
CA CYS A 23 -18.26 -8.29 -25.85
C CYS A 23 -16.81 -8.70 -26.16
N LEU A 24 -16.43 -8.60 -27.43
CA LEU A 24 -15.06 -8.77 -27.89
C LEU A 24 -14.39 -7.40 -28.00
N ASN A 25 -13.60 -7.05 -26.98
CA ASN A 25 -12.89 -5.79 -26.87
C ASN A 25 -11.37 -6.02 -26.80
N GLY A 26 -10.58 -5.27 -27.58
CA GLY A 26 -9.11 -5.38 -27.57
C GLY A 26 -8.57 -6.50 -28.46
N ALA A 27 -7.27 -6.79 -28.36
CA ALA A 27 -6.59 -7.75 -29.23
C ALA A 27 -7.05 -9.19 -28.98
N ILE A 28 -7.09 -10.00 -30.04
CA ILE A 28 -7.44 -11.42 -29.96
C ILE A 28 -6.17 -12.22 -29.66
N ASP A 29 -6.05 -12.73 -28.45
CA ASP A 29 -5.03 -13.68 -28.01
C ASP A 29 -5.67 -14.95 -27.42
N ASP A 30 -4.85 -15.91 -26.99
CA ASP A 30 -5.33 -17.15 -26.38
C ASP A 30 -6.19 -16.94 -25.12
N THR A 31 -5.94 -15.88 -24.36
CA THR A 31 -6.69 -15.57 -23.13
C THR A 31 -8.09 -15.04 -23.47
N VAL A 32 -8.16 -14.08 -24.40
CA VAL A 32 -9.43 -13.53 -24.89
C VAL A 32 -10.23 -14.61 -25.61
N SER A 33 -9.58 -15.43 -26.44
CA SER A 33 -10.22 -16.55 -27.13
C SER A 33 -10.83 -17.55 -26.16
N ALA A 34 -10.06 -18.04 -25.18
CA ALA A 34 -10.56 -18.96 -24.16
C ALA A 34 -11.77 -18.37 -23.39
N SER A 35 -11.74 -17.08 -23.08
CA SER A 35 -12.84 -16.38 -22.42
C SER A 35 -14.11 -16.32 -23.28
N ILE A 36 -13.99 -15.91 -24.55
CA ILE A 36 -15.13 -15.79 -25.47
C ILE A 36 -15.72 -17.17 -25.78
N VAL A 37 -14.89 -18.18 -26.06
CA VAL A 37 -15.32 -19.57 -26.28
C VAL A 37 -16.07 -20.09 -25.06
N ALA A 38 -15.56 -19.87 -23.85
CA ALA A 38 -16.24 -20.28 -22.63
C ALA A 38 -17.61 -19.59 -22.45
N GLN A 39 -17.71 -18.30 -22.76
CA GLN A 39 -18.98 -17.55 -22.71
C GLN A 39 -20.01 -18.09 -23.72
N LEU A 40 -19.59 -18.35 -24.96
CA LEU A 40 -20.45 -18.92 -26.00
C LEU A 40 -20.96 -20.31 -25.62
N LEU A 41 -20.09 -21.20 -25.14
CA LEU A 41 -20.46 -22.54 -24.69
C LEU A 41 -21.36 -22.51 -23.45
N TRP A 42 -21.14 -21.56 -22.54
CA TRP A 42 -21.99 -21.38 -21.38
C TRP A 42 -23.41 -20.93 -21.78
N LEU A 43 -23.50 -19.92 -22.66
CA LEU A 43 -24.78 -19.43 -23.18
C LEU A 43 -25.55 -20.52 -23.94
N GLU A 44 -24.85 -21.31 -24.74
CA GLU A 44 -25.42 -22.48 -25.41
C GLU A 44 -25.98 -23.49 -24.40
N SER A 45 -25.21 -23.81 -23.36
CA SER A 45 -25.65 -24.75 -22.32
C SER A 45 -26.82 -24.23 -21.49
N ASP A 46 -26.91 -22.92 -21.29
CA ASP A 46 -28.02 -22.28 -20.57
C ASP A 46 -29.33 -22.37 -21.38
N ASN A 47 -29.28 -22.01 -22.66
CA ASN A 47 -30.42 -22.15 -23.56
C ASN A 47 -29.96 -22.20 -25.02
N PRO A 48 -29.97 -23.39 -25.66
CA PRO A 48 -29.42 -23.55 -27.02
C PRO A 48 -30.30 -22.96 -28.13
N ASP A 49 -31.56 -22.62 -27.83
CA ASP A 49 -32.50 -22.08 -28.82
C ASP A 49 -32.53 -20.54 -28.82
N LYS A 50 -31.91 -19.90 -27.82
CA LYS A 50 -31.90 -18.43 -27.71
C LYS A 50 -30.68 -17.82 -28.42
N PRO A 51 -30.87 -16.76 -29.23
CA PRO A 51 -29.76 -16.08 -29.90
C PRO A 51 -28.75 -15.50 -28.91
N ILE A 52 -27.51 -15.36 -29.36
CA ILE A 52 -26.42 -14.68 -28.67
C ILE A 52 -26.04 -13.44 -29.49
N THR A 53 -25.80 -12.31 -28.85
CA THR A 53 -25.32 -11.09 -29.54
C THR A 53 -23.87 -10.80 -29.17
N MET A 54 -22.97 -10.79 -30.13
CA MET A 54 -21.56 -10.45 -29.95
C MET A 54 -21.28 -9.01 -30.43
N TYR A 55 -20.95 -8.11 -29.50
CA TYR A 55 -20.43 -6.78 -29.83
C TYR A 55 -18.92 -6.83 -30.05
N ILE A 56 -18.45 -6.26 -31.16
CA ILE A 56 -17.06 -6.32 -31.58
C ILE A 56 -16.47 -4.91 -31.65
N ASN A 57 -15.39 -4.70 -30.90
CA ASN A 57 -14.49 -3.56 -31.00
C ASN A 57 -13.03 -4.02 -30.80
N SER A 58 -12.42 -4.51 -31.86
CA SER A 58 -11.13 -5.19 -31.80
C SER A 58 -10.23 -4.86 -33.01
N PRO A 59 -8.92 -4.63 -32.79
CA PRO A 59 -7.93 -4.50 -33.85
C PRO A 59 -7.57 -5.84 -34.53
N GLY A 60 -8.16 -6.96 -34.09
CA GLY A 60 -7.78 -8.31 -34.50
C GLY A 60 -6.71 -8.92 -33.59
N GLY A 61 -5.99 -9.92 -34.09
CA GLY A 61 -4.96 -10.63 -33.32
C GLY A 61 -4.55 -11.95 -33.97
N GLU A 62 -4.29 -12.96 -33.14
CA GLU A 62 -3.84 -14.28 -33.59
C GLU A 62 -4.92 -15.04 -34.36
N VAL A 63 -4.54 -15.60 -35.51
CA VAL A 63 -5.48 -16.30 -36.40
C VAL A 63 -6.02 -17.58 -35.76
N SER A 64 -5.17 -18.37 -35.10
CA SER A 64 -5.58 -19.61 -34.42
C SER A 64 -6.62 -19.34 -33.33
N SER A 65 -6.38 -18.34 -32.49
CA SER A 65 -7.26 -17.97 -31.38
C SER A 65 -8.58 -17.39 -31.91
N GLY A 66 -8.55 -16.63 -33.01
CA GLY A 66 -9.77 -16.18 -33.68
C GLY A 66 -10.55 -17.30 -34.35
N LEU A 67 -9.89 -18.27 -34.99
CA LEU A 67 -10.56 -19.43 -35.58
C LEU A 67 -11.24 -20.31 -34.51
N ALA A 68 -10.67 -20.42 -33.30
CA ALA A 68 -11.33 -21.13 -32.20
C ALA A 68 -12.67 -20.46 -31.78
N ILE A 69 -12.71 -19.12 -31.76
CA ILE A 69 -13.96 -18.39 -31.51
C ILE A 69 -14.94 -18.64 -32.67
N TYR A 70 -14.49 -18.51 -33.92
CA TYR A 70 -15.31 -18.71 -35.11
C TYR A 70 -15.91 -20.12 -35.19
N ASP A 71 -15.11 -21.15 -34.96
CA ASP A 71 -15.55 -22.54 -34.95
C ASP A 71 -16.57 -22.77 -33.84
N THR A 72 -16.38 -22.14 -32.66
CA THR A 72 -17.37 -22.20 -31.59
C THR A 72 -18.68 -21.50 -31.97
N MET A 73 -18.61 -20.31 -32.58
CA MET A 73 -19.79 -19.56 -33.05
C MET A 73 -20.62 -20.37 -34.04
N THR A 74 -19.97 -21.15 -34.92
CA THR A 74 -20.63 -21.94 -35.96
C THR A 74 -20.99 -23.36 -35.53
N TYR A 75 -20.41 -23.85 -34.43
CA TYR A 75 -20.67 -25.16 -33.86
C TYR A 75 -21.90 -25.20 -32.94
N ILE A 76 -22.11 -24.16 -32.13
CA ILE A 76 -23.24 -24.10 -31.18
C ILE A 76 -24.58 -23.93 -31.90
N LYS A 77 -25.68 -24.39 -31.28
CA LYS A 77 -27.02 -24.25 -31.88
C LYS A 77 -27.55 -22.82 -31.78
N SER A 78 -27.17 -22.11 -30.74
CA SER A 78 -27.57 -20.73 -30.51
C SER A 78 -27.08 -19.84 -31.67
N PRO A 79 -27.98 -19.17 -32.41
CA PRO A 79 -27.56 -18.30 -33.50
C PRO A 79 -26.80 -17.08 -32.96
N VAL A 80 -25.58 -16.85 -33.43
CA VAL A 80 -24.72 -15.75 -32.98
C VAL A 80 -24.85 -14.56 -33.92
N SER A 81 -25.51 -13.49 -33.47
CA SER A 81 -25.51 -12.18 -34.13
C SER A 81 -24.23 -11.42 -33.81
N THR A 82 -23.68 -10.68 -34.77
CA THR A 82 -22.47 -9.86 -34.59
C THR A 82 -22.75 -8.38 -34.84
N VAL A 83 -22.19 -7.50 -34.02
CA VAL A 83 -22.38 -6.05 -34.12
C VAL A 83 -21.06 -5.31 -33.96
N CYS A 84 -20.58 -4.64 -35.01
CA CYS A 84 -19.42 -3.75 -34.90
C CYS A 84 -19.83 -2.42 -34.25
N VAL A 85 -19.17 -2.04 -33.15
CA VAL A 85 -19.47 -0.80 -32.38
C VAL A 85 -18.31 0.21 -32.35
N GLY A 86 -17.24 -0.07 -33.11
CA GLY A 86 -16.06 0.78 -33.21
C GLY A 86 -15.18 0.32 -34.37
N GLY A 87 -14.22 -0.57 -34.08
CA GLY A 87 -13.39 -1.21 -35.10
C GLY A 87 -13.56 -2.73 -35.15
N ALA A 88 -13.56 -3.31 -36.34
CA ALA A 88 -13.36 -4.76 -36.54
C ALA A 88 -12.28 -4.94 -37.60
N ALA A 89 -11.03 -5.09 -37.15
CA ALA A 89 -9.88 -5.21 -38.04
C ALA A 89 -9.29 -6.62 -38.03
N SER A 90 -8.69 -7.03 -39.15
CA SER A 90 -8.00 -8.32 -39.29
C SER A 90 -8.92 -9.48 -38.86
N MET A 91 -8.47 -10.35 -37.95
CA MET A 91 -9.25 -11.50 -37.48
C MET A 91 -10.61 -11.11 -36.83
N ALA A 92 -10.76 -9.90 -36.30
CA ALA A 92 -12.05 -9.42 -35.79
C ALA A 92 -13.07 -9.15 -36.91
N ALA A 93 -12.61 -8.76 -38.11
CA ALA A 93 -13.47 -8.63 -39.28
C ALA A 93 -14.00 -10.00 -39.73
N ILE A 94 -13.17 -11.05 -39.63
CA ILE A 94 -13.58 -12.41 -39.96
C ILE A 94 -14.63 -12.93 -38.96
N LEU A 95 -14.49 -12.60 -37.66
CA LEU A 95 -15.51 -12.90 -36.65
C LEU A 95 -16.81 -12.14 -36.89
N LEU A 96 -16.73 -10.86 -37.30
CA LEU A 96 -17.91 -10.09 -37.70
C LEU A 96 -18.64 -10.77 -38.87
N ILE A 97 -17.90 -11.17 -39.92
CA ILE A 97 -18.42 -11.87 -41.10
C ILE A 97 -19.03 -13.23 -40.76
N GLY A 98 -18.47 -13.91 -39.76
CA GLY A 98 -18.89 -15.24 -39.31
C GLY A 98 -20.17 -15.30 -38.47
N GLY A 99 -20.80 -14.16 -38.19
CA GLY A 99 -22.12 -14.13 -37.56
C GLY A 99 -23.21 -14.76 -38.43
N GLU A 100 -24.34 -15.08 -37.81
CA GLU A 100 -25.51 -15.67 -38.47
C GLU A 100 -25.98 -14.79 -39.66
N PRO A 101 -26.18 -15.36 -40.87
CA PRO A 101 -26.65 -14.60 -42.03
C PRO A 101 -27.94 -13.82 -41.75
N GLY A 102 -27.97 -12.55 -42.14
CA GLY A 102 -29.09 -11.65 -41.85
C GLY A 102 -29.05 -11.05 -40.44
N LYS A 103 -28.02 -11.34 -39.64
CA LYS A 103 -27.84 -10.82 -38.26
C LYS A 103 -26.44 -10.26 -38.01
N ARG A 104 -25.75 -9.79 -39.05
CA ARG A 104 -24.46 -9.10 -38.94
C ARG A 104 -24.66 -7.61 -39.13
N TYR A 105 -24.20 -6.82 -38.18
CA TYR A 105 -24.52 -5.39 -38.09
C TYR A 105 -23.29 -4.52 -37.90
N ALA A 106 -23.37 -3.27 -38.32
CA ALA A 106 -22.40 -2.21 -37.99
C ALA A 106 -23.11 -0.94 -37.51
N LEU A 107 -22.45 -0.17 -36.64
CA LEU A 107 -22.89 1.19 -36.35
C LEU A 107 -22.38 2.16 -37.44
N PRO A 108 -22.99 3.35 -37.62
CA PRO A 108 -22.71 4.22 -38.77
C PRO A 108 -21.25 4.72 -38.88
N HIS A 109 -20.52 4.74 -37.77
CA HIS A 109 -19.13 5.19 -37.71
C HIS A 109 -18.13 4.06 -37.48
N SER A 110 -18.58 2.81 -37.65
CA SER A 110 -17.69 1.65 -37.52
C SER A 110 -16.71 1.56 -38.69
N SER A 111 -15.47 1.15 -38.38
CA SER A 111 -14.44 0.85 -39.38
C SER A 111 -14.15 -0.65 -39.40
N ILE A 112 -14.25 -1.25 -40.58
CA ILE A 112 -13.90 -2.66 -40.79
C ILE A 112 -12.61 -2.70 -41.61
N MET A 113 -11.64 -3.51 -41.23
CA MET A 113 -10.42 -3.70 -42.02
C MET A 113 -10.19 -5.18 -42.31
N VAL A 114 -10.08 -5.52 -43.58
CA VAL A 114 -9.77 -6.87 -44.04
C VAL A 114 -8.42 -6.89 -44.76
N HIS A 115 -7.67 -7.97 -44.56
CA HIS A 115 -6.36 -8.22 -45.17
C HIS A 115 -6.00 -9.69 -45.05
N GLN A 116 -4.98 -10.14 -45.78
CA GLN A 116 -4.47 -11.50 -45.71
C GLN A 116 -3.71 -11.74 -44.40
N PRO A 117 -3.56 -13.00 -43.95
CA PRO A 117 -2.72 -13.33 -42.80
C PRO A 117 -1.29 -12.80 -42.96
N LEU A 118 -0.80 -12.13 -41.93
CA LEU A 118 0.60 -11.72 -41.83
C LEU A 118 1.36 -12.74 -40.97
N GLY A 119 2.51 -13.20 -41.45
CA GLY A 119 3.38 -14.10 -40.71
C GLY A 119 4.81 -14.06 -41.24
N GLY A 120 5.78 -14.38 -40.39
CA GLY A 120 7.19 -14.43 -40.78
C GLY A 120 7.94 -15.52 -40.01
N THR A 121 8.89 -16.17 -40.68
CA THR A 121 9.76 -17.16 -40.05
C THR A 121 11.20 -16.97 -40.52
N ARG A 122 12.15 -17.52 -39.75
CA ARG A 122 13.57 -17.61 -40.09
C ARG A 122 14.05 -19.02 -39.70
N GLY A 123 14.83 -19.68 -40.54
CA GLY A 123 15.26 -21.05 -40.31
C GLY A 123 15.93 -21.66 -41.53
N GLN A 124 16.04 -22.99 -41.56
CA GLN A 124 16.52 -23.67 -42.76
C GLN A 124 15.55 -23.45 -43.92
N ALA A 125 16.03 -23.55 -45.16
CA ALA A 125 15.17 -23.38 -46.34
C ALA A 125 13.93 -24.29 -46.31
N ALA A 126 14.06 -25.52 -45.80
CA ALA A 126 12.95 -26.44 -45.61
C ALA A 126 11.91 -25.90 -44.61
N ASP A 127 12.33 -25.37 -43.46
CA ASP A 127 11.43 -24.80 -42.44
C ASP A 127 10.72 -23.54 -42.95
N ILE A 128 11.44 -22.71 -43.71
CA ILE A 128 10.88 -21.52 -44.36
C ILE A 128 9.79 -21.93 -45.36
N LEU A 129 10.05 -22.95 -46.19
CA LEU A 129 9.07 -23.47 -47.16
C LEU A 129 7.85 -24.08 -46.46
N ILE A 130 8.04 -24.83 -45.37
CA ILE A 130 6.94 -25.40 -44.57
C ILE A 130 6.07 -24.29 -44.01
N TYR A 131 6.66 -23.26 -43.41
CA TYR A 131 5.92 -22.15 -42.82
C TYR A 131 5.22 -21.29 -43.87
N ALA A 132 5.88 -21.01 -45.01
CA ALA A 132 5.26 -20.29 -46.12
C ALA A 132 4.05 -21.06 -46.67
N THR A 133 4.17 -22.39 -46.81
CA THR A 133 3.04 -23.25 -47.20
C THR A 133 1.91 -23.19 -46.17
N GLN A 134 2.23 -23.15 -44.88
CA GLN A 134 1.23 -23.04 -43.82
C GLN A 134 0.49 -21.69 -43.85
N ILE A 135 1.19 -20.57 -44.06
CA ILE A 135 0.54 -19.25 -44.22
C ILE A 135 -0.40 -19.26 -45.43
N GLN A 136 0.03 -19.83 -46.57
CA GLN A 136 -0.82 -19.93 -47.77
C GLN A 136 -2.07 -20.77 -47.51
N ARG A 137 -1.95 -21.89 -46.79
CA ARG A 137 -3.12 -22.71 -46.38
C ARG A 137 -4.09 -21.92 -45.50
N ILE A 138 -3.57 -21.19 -44.52
CA ILE A 138 -4.39 -20.35 -43.63
C ILE A 138 -5.10 -19.25 -44.44
N ARG A 139 -4.38 -18.61 -45.37
CA ARG A 139 -4.95 -17.59 -46.28
C ARG A 139 -6.09 -18.17 -47.11
N GLU A 140 -5.90 -19.33 -47.74
CA GLU A 140 -6.96 -20.01 -48.49
C GLU A 140 -8.17 -20.35 -47.62
N GLN A 141 -7.94 -20.81 -46.39
CA GLN A 141 -9.00 -21.15 -45.45
C GLN A 141 -9.82 -19.91 -45.07
N ILE A 142 -9.18 -18.79 -44.69
CA ILE A 142 -9.88 -17.56 -44.35
C ILE A 142 -10.65 -17.02 -45.56
N ASN A 143 -10.05 -17.01 -46.75
CA ASN A 143 -10.72 -16.50 -47.95
C ASN A 143 -11.96 -17.34 -48.30
N LYS A 144 -11.92 -18.66 -48.10
CA LYS A 144 -13.11 -19.53 -48.24
C LYS A 144 -14.20 -19.21 -47.23
N ILE A 145 -13.83 -18.96 -45.97
CA ILE A 145 -14.78 -18.55 -44.91
C ILE A 145 -15.47 -17.24 -45.32
N VAL A 146 -14.68 -16.24 -45.73
CA VAL A 146 -15.18 -14.93 -46.17
C VAL A 146 -16.13 -15.08 -47.36
N GLN A 147 -15.71 -15.80 -48.41
CA GLN A 147 -16.54 -16.05 -49.58
C GLN A 147 -17.89 -16.69 -49.20
N GLY A 148 -17.84 -17.75 -48.38
CA GLY A 148 -19.01 -18.51 -47.98
C GLY A 148 -20.04 -17.66 -47.24
N HIS A 149 -19.59 -16.77 -46.35
CA HIS A 149 -20.48 -15.90 -45.58
C HIS A 149 -20.96 -14.67 -46.36
N ILE A 150 -20.11 -14.06 -47.19
CA ILE A 150 -20.52 -12.91 -47.99
C ILE A 150 -21.56 -13.30 -49.06
N ASN A 151 -21.37 -14.43 -49.74
CA ASN A 151 -22.35 -14.87 -50.75
C ASN A 151 -23.70 -15.27 -50.12
N LYS A 152 -23.69 -15.80 -48.88
CA LYS A 152 -24.92 -16.03 -48.11
C LYS A 152 -25.72 -14.74 -47.87
N SER A 153 -25.06 -13.58 -47.71
CA SER A 153 -25.72 -12.27 -47.57
C SER A 153 -26.58 -11.92 -48.79
N PHE A 154 -26.18 -12.37 -49.98
CA PHE A 154 -26.85 -12.04 -51.25
C PHE A 154 -27.85 -13.11 -51.71
N GLY A 155 -27.84 -14.30 -51.09
CA GLY A 155 -28.66 -15.44 -51.51
C GLY A 155 -28.27 -16.05 -52.86
N HIS A 156 -27.16 -15.59 -53.47
CA HIS A 156 -26.56 -16.11 -54.70
C HIS A 156 -25.05 -15.85 -54.67
N GLU A 157 -24.30 -16.53 -55.53
CA GLU A 157 -22.86 -16.31 -55.67
C GLU A 157 -22.59 -14.97 -56.36
N LYS A 158 -22.20 -13.95 -55.58
CA LYS A 158 -21.86 -12.60 -56.07
C LYS A 158 -20.35 -12.44 -56.28
N TYR A 159 -19.55 -13.04 -55.39
CA TYR A 159 -18.09 -13.00 -55.45
C TYR A 159 -17.52 -14.41 -55.64
N ASP A 160 -16.76 -14.60 -56.71
CA ASP A 160 -15.93 -15.79 -56.88
C ASP A 160 -14.67 -15.71 -55.97
N MET A 161 -13.90 -16.80 -55.91
CA MET A 161 -12.70 -16.85 -55.07
C MET A 161 -11.62 -15.87 -55.52
N GLN A 162 -11.56 -15.52 -56.81
CA GLN A 162 -10.58 -14.57 -57.32
C GLN A 162 -10.88 -13.16 -56.77
N ALA A 163 -12.15 -12.75 -56.81
CA ALA A 163 -12.58 -11.47 -56.27
C ALA A 163 -12.33 -11.36 -54.75
N ILE A 164 -12.51 -12.46 -53.99
CA ILE A 164 -12.18 -12.48 -52.56
C ILE A 164 -10.66 -12.43 -52.33
N ASN A 165 -9.87 -13.14 -53.14
CA ASN A 165 -8.41 -13.06 -53.06
C ASN A 165 -7.92 -11.64 -53.29
N ASP A 166 -8.44 -10.95 -54.31
CA ASP A 166 -8.08 -9.57 -54.63
C ASP A 166 -8.51 -8.60 -53.53
N MET A 167 -9.70 -8.83 -52.93
CA MET A 167 -10.20 -8.04 -51.80
C MET A 167 -9.32 -8.14 -50.56
N MET A 168 -8.78 -9.34 -50.27
CA MET A 168 -8.01 -9.64 -49.07
C MET A 168 -6.51 -9.40 -49.26
N GLU A 169 -6.01 -9.21 -50.49
CA GLU A 169 -4.56 -9.15 -50.78
C GLU A 169 -3.83 -8.04 -50.02
N ARG A 170 -4.49 -6.91 -49.75
CA ARG A 170 -3.90 -5.75 -49.08
C ARG A 170 -4.86 -5.22 -48.03
N ASP A 171 -4.34 -4.44 -47.11
CA ASP A 171 -5.13 -3.73 -46.10
C ASP A 171 -6.22 -2.90 -46.78
N LYS A 172 -7.47 -3.31 -46.55
CA LYS A 172 -8.66 -2.63 -47.06
C LYS A 172 -9.51 -2.17 -45.90
N TYR A 173 -9.49 -0.87 -45.64
CA TYR A 173 -10.35 -0.21 -44.66
C TYR A 173 -11.67 0.16 -45.32
N LEU A 174 -12.76 -0.20 -44.66
CA LEU A 174 -14.13 -0.05 -45.12
C LEU A 174 -14.94 0.72 -44.07
N THR A 175 -15.73 1.68 -44.56
CA THR A 175 -16.83 2.28 -43.80
C THR A 175 -17.96 1.25 -43.59
N ALA A 176 -18.92 1.58 -42.71
CA ALA A 176 -20.08 0.74 -42.48
C ALA A 176 -20.94 0.54 -43.76
N ASP A 177 -21.08 1.57 -44.58
CA ASP A 177 -21.78 1.52 -45.87
C ASP A 177 -21.06 0.62 -46.88
N GLU A 178 -19.76 0.80 -47.05
CA GLU A 178 -18.96 -0.06 -47.94
C GLU A 178 -18.96 -1.53 -47.48
N ALA A 179 -18.87 -1.77 -46.16
CA ALA A 179 -18.96 -3.12 -45.60
C ALA A 179 -20.33 -3.76 -45.88
N LYS A 180 -21.42 -2.98 -45.86
CA LYS A 180 -22.76 -3.45 -46.20
C LYS A 180 -22.89 -3.77 -47.70
N GLU A 181 -22.42 -2.88 -48.58
CA GLU A 181 -22.43 -3.09 -50.04
C GLU A 181 -21.64 -4.35 -50.45
N MET A 182 -20.56 -4.61 -49.71
CA MET A 182 -19.71 -5.78 -49.89
C MET A 182 -20.28 -7.05 -49.26
N GLY A 183 -21.35 -6.97 -48.45
CA GLY A 183 -21.98 -8.11 -47.80
C GLY A 183 -21.23 -8.65 -46.57
N ILE A 184 -20.30 -7.87 -46.02
CA ILE A 184 -19.57 -8.15 -44.77
C ILE A 184 -20.50 -7.99 -43.56
N VAL A 185 -21.40 -7.01 -43.63
CA VAL A 185 -22.53 -6.84 -42.71
C VAL A 185 -23.83 -6.79 -43.51
N ASP A 186 -24.92 -7.16 -42.88
CA ASP A 186 -26.25 -7.18 -43.50
C ASP A 186 -26.95 -5.83 -43.36
N GLU A 187 -26.77 -5.13 -42.24
CA GLU A 187 -27.47 -3.88 -41.95
C GLU A 187 -26.65 -2.89 -41.08
N ILE A 188 -26.94 -1.59 -41.24
CA ILE A 188 -26.36 -0.50 -40.44
C ILE A 188 -27.40 -0.01 -39.44
N LEU A 189 -27.07 -0.06 -38.15
CA LEU A 189 -27.99 0.29 -37.07
C LEU A 189 -27.83 1.77 -36.68
N ASN A 190 -28.73 2.65 -37.16
CA ASN A 190 -28.64 4.10 -36.92
C ASN A 190 -29.11 4.53 -35.53
N ARG A 191 -30.33 4.16 -35.13
CA ARG A 191 -30.94 4.55 -33.84
C ARG A 191 -32.00 3.54 -33.44
N ARG A 192 -32.04 3.13 -32.17
CA ARG A 192 -33.12 2.29 -31.64
C ARG A 192 -34.40 3.13 -31.52
N GLU A 193 -35.49 2.69 -32.15
CA GLU A 193 -36.82 3.30 -32.01
C GLU A 193 -37.41 3.03 -30.61
N LYS A 194 -38.21 3.97 -30.08
CA LYS A 194 -38.93 3.80 -28.81
C LYS A 194 -40.14 2.88 -29.06
N GLY A 195 -40.15 1.69 -28.46
CA GLY A 195 -41.34 0.83 -28.46
C GLY A 195 -42.37 1.26 -27.42
N ASP A 196 -43.63 1.33 -27.81
CA ASP A 196 -44.77 1.70 -26.97
C ASP A 196 -45.10 0.57 -25.98
N GLY A 197 -45.04 0.88 -24.68
CA GLY A 197 -45.15 -0.10 -23.60
C GLY A 197 -46.53 -0.75 -23.44
N LYS A 198 -46.77 -1.88 -24.12
CA LYS A 198 -47.76 -2.88 -23.72
C LYS A 198 -47.17 -4.30 -23.80
N PRO A 199 -47.26 -5.13 -22.74
CA PRO A 199 -46.79 -6.51 -22.79
C PRO A 199 -47.86 -7.38 -23.46
N GLY A 200 -47.65 -7.68 -24.74
CA GLY A 200 -48.38 -8.69 -25.50
C GLY A 200 -47.39 -9.63 -26.17
N ALA A 201 -47.69 -10.92 -26.19
CA ALA A 201 -46.88 -11.97 -26.77
C ALA A 201 -46.44 -11.67 -28.21
N GLY A 202 -45.16 -11.86 -28.52
CA GLY A 202 -44.61 -11.81 -29.88
C GLY A 202 -43.29 -11.05 -29.96
N ASP A 203 -42.22 -11.80 -30.24
CA ASP A 203 -40.96 -11.38 -30.86
C ASP A 203 -40.09 -10.30 -30.18
N GLY A 204 -39.08 -10.78 -29.43
CA GLY A 204 -37.70 -10.32 -29.60
C GLY A 204 -37.27 -8.95 -29.07
N LYS A 205 -38.14 -8.12 -28.47
CA LYS A 205 -37.74 -6.84 -27.86
C LYS A 205 -38.56 -6.49 -26.62
N ALA A 206 -38.09 -6.91 -25.45
CA ALA A 206 -38.20 -6.24 -24.15
C ALA A 206 -37.94 -7.26 -23.04
N LEU A 207 -36.83 -7.12 -22.33
CA LEU A 207 -36.62 -7.79 -21.04
C LEU A 207 -35.89 -6.81 -20.13
N LEU A 208 -36.64 -6.22 -19.21
CA LEU A 208 -36.09 -5.60 -18.01
C LEU A 208 -36.97 -6.01 -16.83
N LEU A 209 -36.28 -6.67 -15.89
CA LEU A 209 -36.59 -6.79 -14.47
C LEU A 209 -37.81 -7.62 -14.07
N SER A 210 -37.61 -8.92 -13.96
CA SER A 210 -38.17 -9.66 -12.83
C SER A 210 -37.28 -10.84 -12.42
N HIS A 211 -36.82 -10.77 -11.16
CA HIS A 211 -36.43 -11.89 -10.29
C HIS A 211 -35.15 -12.66 -10.64
N VAL A 212 -34.07 -12.47 -9.86
CA VAL A 212 -33.54 -13.45 -8.88
C VAL A 212 -32.61 -12.70 -7.91
N SER A 213 -32.74 -13.08 -6.63
CA SER A 213 -32.16 -12.48 -5.44
C SER A 213 -30.95 -13.29 -4.96
N SER A 214 -29.75 -12.70 -5.04
CA SER A 214 -28.63 -12.84 -4.10
C SER A 214 -27.45 -12.01 -4.65
N ARG A 215 -27.13 -10.86 -4.04
CA ARG A 215 -25.91 -10.11 -4.39
C ARG A 215 -24.78 -10.63 -3.53
N LEU A 216 -23.81 -11.29 -4.15
CA LEU A 216 -22.57 -11.63 -3.48
C LEU A 216 -21.81 -10.35 -3.13
N LEU A 217 -21.40 -10.23 -1.87
CA LEU A 217 -20.63 -9.08 -1.36
C LEU A 217 -19.13 -9.18 -1.69
N SER A 218 -18.71 -10.18 -2.47
CA SER A 218 -17.31 -10.42 -2.83
C SER A 218 -16.81 -9.42 -3.89
N THR A 219 -15.76 -8.67 -3.57
CA THR A 219 -15.05 -7.77 -4.49
C THR A 219 -14.01 -8.50 -5.35
N THR A 220 -13.84 -9.80 -5.16
CA THR A 220 -12.86 -10.60 -5.88
C THR A 220 -13.52 -11.23 -7.11
N PRO A 221 -13.25 -10.77 -8.36
CA PRO A 221 -13.87 -11.34 -9.57
C PRO A 221 -13.63 -12.85 -9.74
N ARG A 222 -12.64 -13.42 -9.04
CA ARG A 222 -12.36 -14.86 -9.00
C ARG A 222 -13.22 -15.66 -8.02
N ARG A 223 -13.96 -15.04 -7.09
CA ARG A 223 -14.91 -15.76 -6.20
C ARG A 223 -16.25 -16.07 -6.84
N TYR A 224 -16.62 -15.39 -7.93
CA TYR A 224 -17.68 -15.89 -8.82
C TYR A 224 -17.36 -17.29 -9.40
N ALA A 225 -16.11 -17.77 -9.28
CA ALA A 225 -15.73 -19.15 -9.57
C ALA A 225 -15.84 -20.11 -8.36
N ASP A 226 -16.04 -19.63 -7.12
CA ASP A 226 -16.29 -20.47 -5.92
C ASP A 226 -17.71 -21.04 -5.92
N GLU A 227 -18.65 -20.48 -6.69
CA GLU A 227 -19.99 -21.04 -6.92
C GLU A 227 -20.00 -22.15 -8.00
N ARG A 228 -18.85 -22.48 -8.62
CA ARG A 228 -18.74 -23.56 -9.62
C ARG A 228 -18.45 -24.92 -8.96
N LEU A 229 -18.98 -25.98 -9.57
CA LEU A 229 -18.78 -27.42 -9.28
C LEU A 229 -17.32 -27.90 -9.03
N ASN A 230 -16.28 -27.08 -9.24
CA ASN A 230 -14.86 -27.50 -9.17
C ASN A 230 -14.14 -27.15 -7.85
N ARG A 231 -14.76 -26.44 -6.90
CA ARG A 231 -14.12 -26.04 -5.62
C ARG A 231 -14.75 -26.64 -4.35
N GLY A 232 -15.40 -27.80 -4.47
CA GLY A 232 -16.00 -28.50 -3.32
C GLY A 232 -15.05 -28.72 -2.14
N ALA A 233 -13.74 -28.89 -2.38
CA ALA A 233 -12.74 -29.01 -1.32
C ALA A 233 -12.58 -27.71 -0.49
N SER A 234 -12.59 -26.54 -1.13
CA SER A 234 -12.48 -25.25 -0.43
C SER A 234 -13.75 -24.98 0.38
N GLN A 235 -14.92 -25.22 -0.21
CA GLN A 235 -16.21 -25.12 0.47
C GLN A 235 -16.29 -26.06 1.68
N ALA A 236 -15.86 -27.32 1.53
CA ALA A 236 -15.80 -28.28 2.64
C ALA A 236 -14.94 -27.78 3.82
N MET A 237 -13.78 -27.19 3.53
CA MET A 237 -12.92 -26.58 4.55
C MET A 237 -13.62 -25.37 5.21
N LEU A 238 -14.29 -24.52 4.43
CA LEU A 238 -15.04 -23.36 4.96
C LEU A 238 -16.25 -23.80 5.81
N TYR A 239 -17.00 -24.82 5.40
CA TYR A 239 -18.06 -25.42 6.22
C TYR A 239 -17.50 -25.92 7.56
N ALA A 240 -16.33 -26.55 7.56
CA ALA A 240 -15.67 -27.00 8.79
C ALA A 240 -15.25 -25.84 9.72
N THR A 241 -15.10 -24.62 9.20
CA THR A 241 -14.89 -23.41 10.02
C THR A 241 -16.18 -22.83 10.61
N GLY A 242 -17.35 -23.38 10.26
CA GLY A 242 -18.65 -22.97 10.78
C GLY A 242 -19.48 -22.09 9.85
N LEU A 243 -19.03 -21.84 8.62
CA LEU A 243 -19.82 -21.12 7.62
C LEU A 243 -21.04 -21.95 7.18
N SER A 244 -22.16 -21.28 6.96
CA SER A 244 -23.34 -21.87 6.32
C SER A 244 -23.33 -21.65 4.80
N GLU A 245 -24.26 -22.28 4.09
CA GLU A 245 -24.45 -22.06 2.65
C GLU A 245 -24.75 -20.58 2.34
N GLU A 246 -25.52 -19.91 3.20
CA GLU A 246 -25.82 -18.48 3.07
C GLU A 246 -24.55 -17.62 3.16
N ASP A 247 -23.62 -18.00 4.04
CA ASP A 247 -22.38 -17.25 4.26
C ASP A 247 -21.41 -17.33 3.08
N MET A 248 -21.51 -18.38 2.25
CA MET A 248 -20.68 -18.52 1.04
C MET A 248 -20.91 -17.37 0.05
N SER A 249 -22.07 -16.72 0.13
CA SER A 249 -22.41 -15.56 -0.70
C SER A 249 -21.85 -14.22 -0.17
N LYS A 250 -21.37 -14.18 1.07
CA LYS A 250 -20.94 -12.95 1.75
C LYS A 250 -19.45 -12.67 1.50
N ALA A 251 -19.04 -11.40 1.58
CA ALA A 251 -17.62 -11.06 1.53
C ALA A 251 -16.95 -11.57 2.80
N GLN A 252 -15.76 -12.15 2.63
CA GLN A 252 -14.92 -12.54 3.75
C GLN A 252 -13.92 -11.43 4.05
N VAL A 253 -13.92 -10.95 5.28
CA VAL A 253 -13.03 -9.88 5.74
C VAL A 253 -11.93 -10.51 6.59
N GLY A 254 -10.70 -10.43 6.10
CA GLY A 254 -9.52 -10.79 6.88
C GLY A 254 -9.36 -9.81 8.04
N ILE A 255 -9.29 -10.30 9.28
CA ILE A 255 -9.02 -9.46 10.46
C ILE A 255 -7.63 -9.82 10.95
N SER A 256 -6.64 -9.01 10.56
CA SER A 256 -5.22 -9.22 10.84
C SER A 256 -4.78 -8.47 12.10
N SER A 257 -4.90 -9.12 13.25
CA SER A 257 -4.34 -8.57 14.49
C SER A 257 -2.83 -8.81 14.60
N VAL A 258 -2.17 -7.97 15.39
CA VAL A 258 -0.76 -8.15 15.77
C VAL A 258 -0.66 -8.44 17.27
N TRP A 259 -1.51 -9.35 17.77
CA TRP A 259 -1.60 -9.66 19.20
C TRP A 259 -0.50 -10.62 19.64
N TYR A 260 0.05 -10.37 20.83
CA TYR A 260 0.84 -11.28 21.63
C TYR A 260 0.95 -10.72 23.07
N GLU A 261 1.14 -11.60 24.05
CA GLU A 261 1.05 -11.21 25.48
C GLU A 261 2.30 -10.49 26.00
N GLY A 262 3.46 -10.78 25.45
CA GLY A 262 4.76 -10.29 25.94
C GLY A 262 5.06 -8.80 25.68
N ASN A 263 4.08 -7.98 25.32
CA ASN A 263 4.26 -6.54 25.10
C ASN A 263 2.97 -5.78 25.45
N PRO A 264 3.02 -4.72 26.29
CA PRO A 264 1.84 -3.92 26.61
C PRO A 264 1.20 -3.28 25.37
N CYS A 265 1.98 -2.99 24.33
CA CYS A 265 1.46 -2.41 23.08
C CYS A 265 0.49 -3.33 22.34
N ASN A 266 0.55 -4.65 22.58
CA ASN A 266 -0.14 -5.66 21.77
C ASN A 266 -1.06 -6.58 22.57
N MET A 267 -0.86 -6.72 23.88
CA MET A 267 -1.55 -7.73 24.70
C MET A 267 -3.08 -7.60 24.69
N HIS A 268 -3.61 -6.40 24.50
CA HIS A 268 -5.06 -6.11 24.46
C HIS A 268 -5.70 -6.31 23.08
N LEU A 269 -4.90 -6.46 22.02
CA LEU A 269 -5.39 -6.51 20.63
C LEU A 269 -6.25 -7.74 20.34
N LEU A 270 -6.13 -8.83 21.12
CA LEU A 270 -7.02 -9.99 20.98
C LEU A 270 -8.47 -9.63 21.32
N GLY A 271 -8.66 -8.82 22.37
CA GLY A 271 -9.97 -8.33 22.78
C GLY A 271 -10.55 -7.35 21.77
N LEU A 272 -9.73 -6.42 21.27
CA LEU A 272 -10.17 -5.49 20.20
C LEU A 272 -10.51 -6.23 18.90
N SER A 273 -9.73 -7.25 18.53
CA SER A 273 -9.97 -8.09 17.36
C SER A 273 -11.30 -8.87 17.48
N ALA A 274 -11.69 -9.28 18.69
CA ALA A 274 -13.00 -9.89 18.91
C ALA A 274 -14.15 -8.88 18.67
N LEU A 275 -14.01 -7.64 19.16
CA LEU A 275 -15.01 -6.58 18.90
C LEU A 275 -15.14 -6.26 17.40
N VAL A 276 -14.02 -6.18 16.68
CA VAL A 276 -14.02 -5.98 15.22
C VAL A 276 -14.69 -7.14 14.50
N ARG A 277 -14.42 -8.39 14.90
CA ARG A 277 -15.08 -9.58 14.35
C ARG A 277 -16.60 -9.48 14.50
N ASP A 278 -17.06 -9.17 15.70
CA ASP A 278 -18.49 -9.05 15.99
C ASP A 278 -19.11 -7.88 15.20
N SER A 279 -18.38 -6.79 15.00
CA SER A 279 -18.81 -5.65 14.17
C SER A 279 -18.96 -6.03 12.69
N VAL A 280 -17.97 -6.74 12.14
CA VAL A 280 -18.00 -7.24 10.74
C VAL A 280 -19.15 -8.21 10.52
N GLU A 281 -19.38 -9.13 11.46
CA GLU A 281 -20.51 -10.07 11.42
C GLU A 281 -21.86 -9.34 11.45
N LYS A 282 -22.02 -8.37 12.37
CA LYS A 282 -23.23 -7.53 12.45
C LYS A 282 -23.51 -6.74 11.16
N ALA A 283 -22.46 -6.39 10.41
CA ALA A 283 -22.58 -5.72 9.13
C ALA A 283 -23.03 -6.66 7.99
N GLY A 284 -23.20 -7.96 8.24
CA GLY A 284 -23.59 -8.96 7.26
C GLY A 284 -22.42 -9.46 6.39
N LEU A 285 -21.20 -9.37 6.92
CA LEU A 285 -19.98 -9.88 6.31
C LEU A 285 -19.45 -11.07 7.10
N VAL A 286 -18.55 -11.87 6.51
CA VAL A 286 -17.95 -13.02 7.18
C VAL A 286 -16.58 -12.64 7.75
N PRO A 287 -16.41 -12.60 9.08
CA PRO A 287 -15.14 -12.22 9.67
C PRO A 287 -14.16 -13.40 9.76
N MET A 288 -12.97 -13.25 9.18
CA MET A 288 -11.91 -14.26 9.18
C MET A 288 -10.68 -13.75 9.94
N ARG A 289 -10.68 -13.95 11.27
CA ARG A 289 -9.56 -13.52 12.13
C ARG A 289 -8.31 -14.36 11.88
N PHE A 290 -7.19 -13.67 11.73
CA PHE A 290 -5.85 -14.26 11.79
C PHE A 290 -4.90 -13.28 12.48
N ASN A 291 -3.70 -13.75 12.79
CA ASN A 291 -2.74 -12.96 13.56
C ASN A 291 -1.36 -13.05 12.89
N THR A 292 -0.62 -11.94 12.93
CA THR A 292 0.80 -11.92 12.55
C THR A 292 1.68 -11.56 13.76
N ILE A 293 3.00 -11.64 13.58
CA ILE A 293 3.99 -11.41 14.62
C ILE A 293 4.19 -9.92 14.89
N GLY A 294 4.82 -9.60 16.02
CA GLY A 294 5.37 -8.29 16.32
C GLY A 294 6.59 -8.42 17.23
N VAL A 295 7.34 -7.33 17.38
CA VAL A 295 8.48 -7.23 18.30
C VAL A 295 8.27 -5.99 19.17
N SER A 296 8.64 -6.09 20.46
CA SER A 296 8.62 -4.94 21.36
C SER A 296 9.94 -4.18 21.24
N ASP A 297 9.89 -2.98 20.66
CA ASP A 297 11.05 -2.10 20.59
C ASP A 297 11.51 -1.70 22.00
N GLY A 298 10.59 -1.46 22.93
CA GLY A 298 10.92 -1.14 24.32
C GLY A 298 11.70 -2.25 25.03
N ILE A 299 11.32 -3.51 24.85
CA ILE A 299 12.01 -4.66 25.50
C ILE A 299 13.33 -4.99 24.80
N SER A 300 13.37 -4.88 23.47
CA SER A 300 14.56 -5.26 22.69
C SER A 300 15.66 -4.19 22.69
N MET A 301 15.34 -2.96 23.11
CA MET A 301 16.25 -1.81 23.15
C MET A 301 17.55 -2.11 23.91
N GLY A 302 18.69 -1.73 23.32
CA GLY A 302 20.01 -1.93 23.91
C GLY A 302 20.45 -3.39 24.00
N THR A 303 19.83 -4.29 23.23
CA THR A 303 20.22 -5.71 23.12
C THR A 303 20.34 -6.12 21.65
N THR A 304 20.95 -7.28 21.39
CA THR A 304 20.98 -7.87 20.04
C THR A 304 19.59 -8.17 19.45
N GLY A 305 18.55 -8.21 20.28
CA GLY A 305 17.16 -8.35 19.86
C GLY A 305 16.68 -7.19 18.97
N MET A 306 17.22 -5.98 19.15
CA MET A 306 16.81 -4.79 18.39
C MET A 306 17.04 -4.93 16.88
N ARG A 307 17.97 -5.81 16.46
CA ARG A 307 18.19 -6.17 15.05
C ARG A 307 16.96 -6.78 14.38
N TYR A 308 16.04 -7.35 15.16
CA TYR A 308 14.80 -7.94 14.67
C TYR A 308 13.63 -6.96 14.62
N SER A 309 13.80 -5.71 15.09
CA SER A 309 12.76 -4.68 15.10
C SER A 309 12.37 -4.27 13.67
N LEU A 310 13.24 -3.57 12.92
CA LEU A 310 12.84 -2.98 11.63
C LEU A 310 12.36 -4.02 10.63
N GLN A 311 13.07 -5.15 10.50
CA GLN A 311 12.69 -6.23 9.60
C GLN A 311 11.36 -6.91 9.97
N SER A 312 10.85 -6.73 11.20
CA SER A 312 9.51 -7.21 11.54
C SER A 312 8.43 -6.49 10.74
N ARG A 313 8.69 -5.25 10.28
CA ARG A 313 7.83 -4.53 9.33
C ARG A 313 7.59 -5.36 8.07
N GLU A 314 8.67 -5.90 7.48
CA GLU A 314 8.60 -6.72 6.26
C GLU A 314 7.89 -8.03 6.52
N ILE A 315 8.22 -8.72 7.62
CA ILE A 315 7.54 -9.99 7.96
C ILE A 315 6.05 -9.77 8.16
N ILE A 316 5.63 -8.67 8.81
CA ILE A 316 4.22 -8.32 8.99
C ILE A 316 3.57 -8.08 7.62
N ALA A 317 4.23 -7.33 6.75
CA ALA A 317 3.74 -7.06 5.40
C ALA A 317 3.53 -8.37 4.61
N ASP A 318 4.59 -9.18 4.52
CA ASP A 318 4.60 -10.45 3.80
C ASP A 318 3.59 -11.46 4.38
N SER A 319 3.41 -11.48 5.71
CA SER A 319 2.47 -12.37 6.37
C SER A 319 1.03 -12.04 6.02
N ILE A 320 0.65 -10.76 6.08
CA ILE A 320 -0.70 -10.32 5.76
C ILE A 320 -0.96 -10.49 4.27
N GLU A 321 -0.01 -10.12 3.41
CA GLU A 321 -0.10 -10.36 1.98
C GLU A 321 -0.31 -11.85 1.66
N THR A 322 0.47 -12.73 2.27
CA THR A 322 0.36 -14.19 2.10
C THR A 322 -1.03 -14.70 2.46
N VAL A 323 -1.57 -14.30 3.62
CA VAL A 323 -2.90 -14.76 4.06
C VAL A 323 -4.00 -14.17 3.17
N MET A 324 -3.94 -12.87 2.87
CA MET A 324 -4.95 -12.20 2.04
C MET A 324 -5.01 -12.80 0.63
N GLN A 325 -3.85 -13.08 0.02
CA GLN A 325 -3.77 -13.67 -1.32
C GLN A 325 -4.10 -15.16 -1.29
N GLY A 326 -3.59 -15.91 -0.31
CA GLY A 326 -3.80 -17.36 -0.19
C GLY A 326 -5.24 -17.73 0.15
N GLN A 327 -5.89 -16.96 1.02
CA GLN A 327 -7.25 -17.21 1.49
C GLN A 327 -8.33 -16.47 0.70
N TRP A 328 -7.96 -15.63 -0.27
CA TRP A 328 -8.90 -14.90 -1.12
C TRP A 328 -9.88 -13.98 -0.37
N TYR A 329 -9.46 -13.39 0.76
CA TYR A 329 -10.31 -12.46 1.52
C TYR A 329 -10.56 -11.15 0.77
N ASP A 330 -11.80 -10.68 0.76
CA ASP A 330 -12.28 -9.56 -0.05
C ASP A 330 -11.87 -8.18 0.49
N ALA A 331 -11.68 -8.09 1.80
CA ALA A 331 -11.22 -6.89 2.50
C ALA A 331 -10.36 -7.24 3.72
N ASN A 332 -9.64 -6.25 4.25
CA ASN A 332 -8.79 -6.43 5.42
C ASN A 332 -9.02 -5.35 6.50
N VAL A 333 -9.17 -5.78 7.75
CA VAL A 333 -9.04 -4.92 8.93
C VAL A 333 -7.77 -5.31 9.66
N SER A 334 -6.81 -4.40 9.76
CA SER A 334 -5.60 -4.63 10.57
C SER A 334 -5.66 -3.93 11.91
N LEU A 335 -5.20 -4.64 12.96
CA LEU A 335 -5.06 -4.09 14.31
C LEU A 335 -3.59 -4.09 14.76
N PRO A 336 -2.78 -3.12 14.33
CA PRO A 336 -1.42 -2.93 14.82
C PRO A 336 -1.39 -2.15 16.15
N GLY A 337 -0.41 -2.45 17.01
CA GLY A 337 -0.28 -1.80 18.32
C GLY A 337 1.09 -1.21 18.64
N CYS A 338 2.16 -1.66 17.98
CA CYS A 338 3.54 -1.24 18.27
C CYS A 338 4.25 -0.69 17.02
N ASP A 339 5.34 0.06 17.22
CA ASP A 339 6.08 0.85 16.24
C ASP A 339 6.06 0.31 14.80
N LYS A 340 6.66 -0.88 14.57
CA LYS A 340 6.85 -1.43 13.23
C LYS A 340 5.61 -2.12 12.66
N ASN A 341 4.58 -2.31 13.49
CA ASN A 341 3.33 -2.96 13.07
C ASN A 341 2.54 -2.06 12.11
N MET A 342 2.35 -0.79 12.46
CA MET A 342 1.57 0.17 11.66
C MET A 342 2.09 0.28 10.22
N PRO A 343 3.38 0.53 9.95
CA PRO A 343 3.85 0.55 8.57
C PRO A 343 3.79 -0.82 7.89
N GLY A 344 4.03 -1.93 8.61
CA GLY A 344 3.95 -3.28 8.03
C GLY A 344 2.55 -3.61 7.50
N VAL A 345 1.50 -3.27 8.26
CA VAL A 345 0.12 -3.50 7.80
C VAL A 345 -0.26 -2.59 6.63
N LEU A 346 0.23 -1.35 6.59
CA LEU A 346 -0.02 -0.42 5.48
C LEU A 346 0.69 -0.84 4.19
N ILE A 347 1.92 -1.36 4.29
CA ILE A 347 2.63 -1.94 3.14
C ILE A 347 1.85 -3.13 2.59
N ALA A 348 1.38 -4.05 3.45
CA ALA A 348 0.53 -5.16 3.01
C ALA A 348 -0.76 -4.68 2.32
N MET A 349 -1.45 -3.70 2.90
CA MET A 349 -2.65 -3.11 2.30
C MET A 349 -2.35 -2.52 0.92
N GLY A 350 -1.23 -1.80 0.78
CA GLY A 350 -0.78 -1.25 -0.50
C GLY A 350 -0.51 -2.33 -1.56
N ARG A 351 0.28 -3.35 -1.21
CA ARG A 351 0.62 -4.47 -2.11
C ARG A 351 -0.61 -5.29 -2.53
N VAL A 352 -1.50 -5.61 -1.58
CA VAL A 352 -2.72 -6.39 -1.86
C VAL A 352 -3.79 -5.57 -2.59
N ASN A 353 -3.86 -4.27 -2.28
CA ASN A 353 -4.77 -3.28 -2.86
C ASN A 353 -6.26 -3.71 -2.90
N ARG A 354 -6.73 -4.35 -1.83
CA ARG A 354 -8.16 -4.63 -1.57
C ARG A 354 -8.72 -3.66 -0.53
N PRO A 355 -10.04 -3.39 -0.50
CA PRO A 355 -10.65 -2.54 0.52
C PRO A 355 -10.11 -2.84 1.92
N SER A 356 -9.48 -1.86 2.55
CA SER A 356 -8.75 -2.08 3.80
C SER A 356 -8.85 -0.90 4.74
N ILE A 357 -8.82 -1.19 6.04
CA ILE A 357 -8.80 -0.19 7.10
C ILE A 357 -7.85 -0.60 8.23
N MET A 358 -7.13 0.36 8.78
CA MET A 358 -6.31 0.16 9.98
C MET A 358 -7.06 0.68 11.22
N VAL A 359 -7.03 -0.11 12.30
CA VAL A 359 -7.51 0.28 13.63
C VAL A 359 -6.31 0.28 14.57
N TYR A 360 -5.82 1.46 14.95
CA TYR A 360 -4.69 1.54 15.88
C TYR A 360 -5.06 0.98 17.25
N GLY A 361 -4.18 0.20 17.87
CA GLY A 361 -4.38 -0.35 19.21
C GLY A 361 -4.57 0.70 20.31
N GLY A 362 -4.11 1.92 20.09
CA GLY A 362 -4.20 3.03 21.05
C GLY A 362 -2.96 3.17 21.92
N THR A 363 -2.78 4.39 22.43
CA THR A 363 -1.65 4.74 23.31
C THR A 363 -1.88 4.25 24.75
N ILE A 364 -0.79 3.93 25.45
CA ILE A 364 -0.79 3.66 26.88
C ILE A 364 -1.05 4.95 27.66
N LYS A 365 -1.69 4.85 28.82
CA LYS A 365 -1.78 5.96 29.77
C LYS A 365 -0.41 6.25 30.40
N PRO A 366 -0.10 7.51 30.75
CA PRO A 366 1.12 7.82 31.48
C PRO A 366 1.12 7.11 32.84
N GLY A 367 2.29 6.62 33.23
CA GLY A 367 2.55 6.08 34.56
C GLY A 367 2.75 7.17 35.61
N CYS A 368 2.88 6.78 36.86
CA CYS A 368 3.05 7.71 37.97
C CYS A 368 3.98 7.12 39.04
N THR A 369 5.02 7.85 39.48
CA THR A 369 5.84 7.43 40.62
C THR A 369 5.00 7.34 41.89
N MET A 370 5.52 6.66 42.92
CA MET A 370 4.87 6.65 44.25
C MET A 370 4.70 8.06 44.85
N ALA A 371 5.49 9.03 44.40
CA ALA A 371 5.42 10.43 44.81
C ALA A 371 4.41 11.27 44.01
N GLY A 372 3.77 10.71 42.97
CA GLY A 372 2.78 11.41 42.16
C GLY A 372 3.34 12.05 40.88
N GLU A 373 4.58 11.76 40.50
CA GLU A 373 5.21 12.37 39.32
C GLU A 373 4.91 11.56 38.04
N PRO A 374 4.51 12.21 36.94
CA PRO A 374 4.18 11.52 35.70
C PRO A 374 5.44 10.94 35.02
N ILE A 375 5.40 9.67 34.68
CA ILE A 375 6.51 8.93 34.07
C ILE A 375 6.05 8.10 32.87
N ASP A 376 6.98 7.74 32.01
CA ASP A 376 6.76 6.85 30.87
C ASP A 376 7.97 5.94 30.62
N ILE A 377 7.94 5.18 29.53
CA ILE A 377 9.04 4.25 29.18
C ILE A 377 10.38 4.98 29.00
N VAL A 378 10.39 6.24 28.54
CA VAL A 378 11.63 7.02 28.41
C VAL A 378 12.19 7.37 29.79
N SER A 379 11.33 7.67 30.77
CA SER A 379 11.75 7.81 32.17
C SER A 379 12.49 6.56 32.66
N ALA A 380 12.01 5.35 32.32
CA ALA A 380 12.70 4.12 32.71
C ALA A 380 14.08 3.96 32.04
N PHE A 381 14.24 4.39 30.78
CA PHE A 381 15.55 4.40 30.11
C PHE A 381 16.51 5.44 30.70
N GLN A 382 16.01 6.63 31.02
CA GLN A 382 16.82 7.71 31.61
C GLN A 382 17.24 7.41 33.05
N ALA A 383 16.40 6.69 33.81
CA ALA A 383 16.68 6.31 35.19
C ALA A 383 18.00 5.54 35.36
N TYR A 384 18.45 4.80 34.34
CA TYR A 384 19.75 4.13 34.38
C TYR A 384 20.92 5.14 34.33
N GLY A 385 20.85 6.13 33.43
CA GLY A 385 21.86 7.19 33.35
C GLY A 385 21.91 8.04 34.62
N GLN A 386 20.74 8.38 35.18
CA GLN A 386 20.61 9.12 36.44
C GLN A 386 21.15 8.33 37.65
N TYR A 387 21.00 7.01 37.64
CA TYR A 387 21.56 6.15 38.68
C TYR A 387 23.09 6.09 38.61
N ILE A 388 23.67 5.95 37.40
CA ILE A 388 25.13 5.94 37.21
C ILE A 388 25.75 7.29 37.61
N SER A 389 25.09 8.40 37.31
CA SER A 389 25.56 9.74 37.69
C SER A 389 25.38 10.06 39.18
N GLY A 390 24.65 9.22 39.93
CA GLY A 390 24.35 9.41 41.35
C GLY A 390 23.21 10.41 41.62
N GLU A 391 22.43 10.80 40.61
CA GLU A 391 21.28 11.71 40.75
C GLU A 391 20.08 11.05 41.44
N ILE A 392 19.86 9.76 41.20
CA ILE A 392 18.81 8.96 41.85
C ILE A 392 19.39 7.73 42.53
N ASP A 393 18.75 7.30 43.62
CA ASP A 393 19.08 6.05 44.29
C ASP A 393 18.39 4.83 43.64
N GLU A 394 18.77 3.62 44.07
CA GLU A 394 18.20 2.39 43.54
C GLU A 394 16.69 2.25 43.82
N LYS A 395 16.21 2.78 44.95
CA LYS A 395 14.78 2.71 45.32
C LYS A 395 13.95 3.57 44.37
N GLN A 396 14.40 4.79 44.08
CA GLN A 396 13.82 5.70 43.10
C GLN A 396 13.85 5.08 41.69
N ARG A 397 14.99 4.49 41.29
CA ARG A 397 15.10 3.78 40.01
C ARG A 397 14.05 2.68 39.87
N PHE A 398 13.87 1.85 40.89
CA PHE A 398 12.89 0.77 40.86
C PHE A 398 11.42 1.25 40.96
N ASP A 399 11.16 2.39 41.60
CA ASP A 399 9.85 3.03 41.57
C ASP A 399 9.47 3.38 40.12
N ILE A 400 10.37 4.07 39.40
CA ILE A 400 10.18 4.41 37.98
C ILE A 400 9.93 3.15 37.14
N ILE A 401 10.77 2.12 37.28
CA ILE A 401 10.67 0.88 36.49
C ILE A 401 9.33 0.17 36.69
N ARG A 402 8.81 0.13 37.93
CA ARG A 402 7.57 -0.60 38.24
C ARG A 402 6.32 0.14 37.77
N ASN A 403 6.38 1.47 37.68
CA ASN A 403 5.20 2.30 37.48
C ASN A 403 5.15 3.02 36.12
N ALA A 404 6.18 2.92 35.28
CA ALA A 404 6.25 3.57 33.97
C ALA A 404 5.22 3.08 32.93
N CYS A 405 4.81 1.81 33.02
CA CYS A 405 3.93 1.16 32.05
C CYS A 405 2.68 0.60 32.76
N PRO A 406 1.62 1.40 32.97
CA PRO A 406 0.50 1.02 33.85
C PRO A 406 -0.50 0.04 33.24
N GLY A 407 -0.46 -0.25 31.93
CA GLY A 407 -1.48 -1.07 31.27
C GLY A 407 -1.24 -1.30 29.78
N GLY A 408 -2.31 -1.57 29.04
CA GLY A 408 -2.25 -1.81 27.59
C GLY A 408 -2.06 -0.53 26.77
N GLY A 409 -1.40 -0.65 25.63
CA GLY A 409 -1.22 0.44 24.66
C GLY A 409 0.25 0.73 24.31
N ALA A 410 0.45 1.45 23.21
CA ALA A 410 1.78 1.83 22.74
C ALA A 410 2.37 2.99 23.54
N CYS A 411 3.70 3.15 23.49
CA CYS A 411 4.45 4.18 24.21
C CYS A 411 3.81 5.59 24.09
N GLY A 412 3.63 6.29 25.22
CA GLY A 412 2.73 7.45 25.37
C GLY A 412 3.12 8.75 24.66
N GLY A 413 4.42 9.00 24.45
CA GLY A 413 4.91 10.20 23.77
C GLY A 413 4.69 10.19 22.26
N MET A 414 5.11 11.24 21.56
CA MET A 414 5.13 11.31 20.10
C MET A 414 6.33 10.53 19.51
N TYR A 415 6.45 9.28 19.92
CA TYR A 415 7.41 8.30 19.40
C TYR A 415 6.89 7.70 18.09
N THR A 416 7.54 6.65 17.55
CA THR A 416 7.17 6.11 16.23
C THR A 416 5.72 5.65 16.19
N ALA A 417 5.22 4.94 17.22
CA ALA A 417 3.86 4.42 17.21
C ALA A 417 2.80 5.51 17.04
N ASN A 418 2.82 6.52 17.91
CA ASN A 418 1.87 7.63 17.84
C ASN A 418 2.11 8.54 16.62
N THR A 419 3.38 8.72 16.20
CA THR A 419 3.69 9.46 14.96
C THR A 419 3.05 8.78 13.75
N MET A 420 3.26 7.47 13.60
CA MET A 420 2.70 6.70 12.49
C MET A 420 1.19 6.60 12.58
N ALA A 421 0.61 6.45 13.77
CA ALA A 421 -0.84 6.44 13.94
C ALA A 421 -1.46 7.77 13.46
N SER A 422 -0.94 8.92 13.90
CA SER A 422 -1.42 10.24 13.46
C SER A 422 -1.17 10.48 11.97
N ALA A 423 -0.02 10.06 11.45
CA ALA A 423 0.28 10.13 10.02
C ALA A 423 -0.69 9.28 9.18
N ILE A 424 -1.05 8.08 9.65
CA ILE A 424 -1.95 7.16 8.92
C ILE A 424 -3.42 7.62 8.99
N GLU A 425 -3.85 8.22 10.10
CA GLU A 425 -5.14 8.91 10.15
C GLU A 425 -5.19 10.08 9.17
N THR A 426 -4.08 10.82 9.04
CA THR A 426 -3.92 11.89 8.04
C THR A 426 -3.87 11.34 6.60
N LEU A 427 -3.30 10.17 6.38
CA LEU A 427 -3.38 9.48 5.09
C LEU A 427 -4.83 9.10 4.74
N GLY A 428 -5.72 9.00 5.73
CA GLY A 428 -7.11 8.60 5.54
C GLY A 428 -7.34 7.09 5.66
N MET A 429 -6.39 6.34 6.24
CA MET A 429 -6.44 4.87 6.35
C MET A 429 -6.99 4.37 7.70
N THR A 430 -7.45 5.26 8.56
CA THR A 430 -8.17 4.94 9.82
C THR A 430 -9.48 5.71 9.91
N LEU A 431 -10.39 5.27 10.78
CA LEU A 431 -11.51 6.11 11.19
C LEU A 431 -11.00 7.36 11.93
N PRO A 432 -11.71 8.51 11.85
CA PRO A 432 -11.36 9.70 12.61
C PRO A 432 -11.29 9.42 14.11
N GLY A 433 -10.20 9.84 14.75
CA GLY A 433 -9.92 9.67 16.17
C GLY A 433 -9.10 8.42 16.51
N SER A 434 -9.01 7.43 15.62
CA SER A 434 -8.32 6.15 15.85
C SER A 434 -6.93 6.31 16.44
N SER A 435 -6.15 7.26 15.91
CA SER A 435 -4.76 7.50 16.31
C SER A 435 -4.60 8.09 17.72
N SER A 436 -5.65 8.73 18.24
CA SER A 436 -5.61 9.46 19.51
C SER A 436 -6.36 8.78 20.65
N PHE A 437 -7.25 7.83 20.37
CA PHE A 437 -7.97 7.09 21.41
C PHE A 437 -7.00 6.21 22.23
N PRO A 438 -6.87 6.42 23.55
CA PRO A 438 -6.09 5.54 24.42
C PRO A 438 -6.62 4.11 24.38
N ALA A 439 -5.73 3.13 24.56
CA ALA A 439 -6.05 1.72 24.41
C ALA A 439 -7.21 1.24 25.31
N GLU A 440 -7.33 1.82 26.49
CA GLU A 440 -8.35 1.46 27.49
C GLU A 440 -9.57 2.40 27.50
N ASP A 441 -9.62 3.41 26.62
CA ASP A 441 -10.75 4.34 26.54
C ASP A 441 -11.97 3.68 25.87
N ALA A 442 -13.18 4.03 26.34
CA ALA A 442 -14.42 3.49 25.78
C ALA A 442 -14.58 3.79 24.28
N ARG A 443 -14.04 4.92 23.79
CA ARG A 443 -14.06 5.29 22.36
C ARG A 443 -13.25 4.35 21.49
N LYS A 444 -12.20 3.70 22.00
CA LYS A 444 -11.46 2.66 21.26
C LYS A 444 -12.34 1.43 21.03
N LYS A 445 -13.15 1.04 22.02
CA LYS A 445 -14.13 -0.05 21.87
C LYS A 445 -15.23 0.34 20.89
N ALA A 446 -15.78 1.54 21.01
CA ALA A 446 -16.81 2.05 20.11
C ALA A 446 -16.30 2.15 18.65
N GLU A 447 -15.04 2.52 18.45
CA GLU A 447 -14.39 2.47 17.14
C GLU A 447 -14.43 1.04 16.57
N CYS A 448 -13.90 0.05 17.31
CA CYS A 448 -13.91 -1.35 16.88
C CYS A 448 -15.32 -1.85 16.54
N GLU A 449 -16.33 -1.43 17.31
CA GLU A 449 -17.75 -1.78 17.09
C GLU A 449 -18.34 -1.14 15.82
N SER A 450 -17.75 -0.07 15.30
CA SER A 450 -18.19 0.65 14.09
C SER A 450 -17.50 0.19 12.79
N VAL A 451 -16.41 -0.57 12.89
CA VAL A 451 -15.54 -0.91 11.74
C VAL A 451 -16.25 -1.75 10.69
N GLY A 452 -17.16 -2.65 11.07
CA GLY A 452 -17.88 -3.52 10.14
C GLY A 452 -18.63 -2.74 9.06
N GLU A 453 -19.38 -1.70 9.46
CA GLU A 453 -20.10 -0.84 8.51
C GLU A 453 -19.14 -0.01 7.65
N ALA A 454 -18.01 0.45 8.19
CA ALA A 454 -17.01 1.15 7.42
C ALA A 454 -16.41 0.25 6.32
N VAL A 455 -16.00 -0.98 6.66
CA VAL A 455 -15.47 -1.94 5.69
C VAL A 455 -16.51 -2.34 4.66
N LYS A 456 -17.76 -2.55 5.07
CA LYS A 456 -18.88 -2.81 4.16
C LYS A 456 -19.06 -1.68 3.15
N ASN A 457 -18.96 -0.43 3.59
CA ASN A 457 -19.00 0.72 2.69
C ASN A 457 -17.81 0.72 1.72
N LEU A 458 -16.59 0.44 2.18
CA LEU A 458 -15.41 0.33 1.30
C LEU A 458 -15.54 -0.78 0.26
N LEU A 459 -16.10 -1.93 0.65
CA LEU A 459 -16.42 -3.01 -0.28
C LEU A 459 -17.47 -2.58 -1.31
N ARG A 460 -18.54 -1.92 -0.86
CA ARG A 460 -19.64 -1.45 -1.71
C ARG A 460 -19.18 -0.42 -2.75
N GLU A 461 -18.38 0.55 -2.32
CA GLU A 461 -17.84 1.61 -3.18
C GLU A 461 -16.54 1.19 -3.89
N ASN A 462 -16.01 -0.01 -3.58
CA ASN A 462 -14.72 -0.51 -4.05
C ASN A 462 -13.57 0.50 -3.85
N ILE A 463 -13.54 1.16 -2.69
CA ILE A 463 -12.47 2.08 -2.31
C ILE A 463 -11.29 1.27 -1.78
N ARG A 464 -10.13 1.43 -2.42
CA ARG A 464 -8.91 0.67 -2.16
C ARG A 464 -7.81 1.55 -1.56
N PRO A 465 -6.77 0.96 -0.96
CA PRO A 465 -5.61 1.69 -0.45
C PRO A 465 -4.98 2.63 -1.50
N SER A 466 -4.86 2.21 -2.77
CA SER A 466 -4.34 3.07 -3.84
C SER A 466 -5.21 4.28 -4.20
N ASP A 467 -6.52 4.26 -3.88
CA ASP A 467 -7.41 5.41 -4.07
C ASP A 467 -7.24 6.46 -2.95
N ILE A 468 -6.85 6.01 -1.75
CA ILE A 468 -6.67 6.83 -0.54
C ILE A 468 -5.24 7.36 -0.46
N LEU A 469 -4.25 6.49 -0.64
CA LEU A 469 -2.82 6.76 -0.49
C LEU A 469 -2.29 7.48 -1.73
N THR A 470 -2.64 8.75 -1.89
CA THR A 470 -2.19 9.62 -2.98
C THR A 470 -0.96 10.43 -2.59
N ARG A 471 -0.26 11.01 -3.58
CA ARG A 471 0.88 11.89 -3.32
C ARG A 471 0.53 13.05 -2.37
N GLN A 472 -0.66 13.62 -2.54
CA GLN A 472 -1.18 14.67 -1.66
C GLN A 472 -1.40 14.17 -0.22
N ALA A 473 -1.92 12.94 -0.05
CA ALA A 473 -2.09 12.34 1.27
C ALA A 473 -0.75 12.18 2.01
N PHE A 474 0.30 11.72 1.30
CA PHE A 474 1.66 11.64 1.87
C PHE A 474 2.22 13.00 2.24
N GLU A 475 1.97 14.03 1.43
CA GLU A 475 2.38 15.40 1.74
C GLU A 475 1.72 15.92 3.03
N ASN A 476 0.41 15.73 3.17
CA ASN A 476 -0.31 16.06 4.40
C ASN A 476 0.24 15.30 5.62
N ALA A 477 0.54 14.00 5.45
CA ALA A 477 1.10 13.18 6.52
C ALA A 477 2.49 13.70 6.96
N MET A 478 3.36 14.08 6.02
CA MET A 478 4.66 14.70 6.35
C MET A 478 4.49 16.02 7.11
N ILE A 479 3.50 16.83 6.74
CA ILE A 479 3.19 18.09 7.44
C ILE A 479 2.76 17.79 8.88
N VAL A 480 1.84 16.85 9.08
CA VAL A 480 1.39 16.45 10.43
C VAL A 480 2.53 15.89 11.27
N VAL A 481 3.44 15.10 10.68
CA VAL A 481 4.66 14.63 11.36
C VAL A 481 5.50 15.82 11.84
N GLY A 482 5.70 16.85 11.01
CA GLY A 482 6.43 18.07 11.37
C GLY A 482 5.75 18.89 12.48
N ILE A 483 4.44 19.13 12.33
CA ILE A 483 3.61 19.88 13.30
C ILE A 483 3.68 19.24 14.69
N LEU A 484 3.66 17.91 14.75
CA LEU A 484 3.62 17.14 15.99
C LEU A 484 4.99 16.87 16.62
N GLY A 485 6.11 17.18 15.95
CA GLY A 485 7.43 16.82 16.47
C GLY A 485 7.76 15.33 16.36
N GLY A 486 7.20 14.65 15.36
CA GLY A 486 7.21 13.20 15.18
C GLY A 486 8.58 12.52 15.07
N SER A 487 8.58 11.19 15.12
CA SER A 487 9.78 10.35 15.01
C SER A 487 10.45 10.45 13.63
N THR A 488 11.79 10.41 13.59
CA THR A 488 12.57 10.32 12.33
C THR A 488 12.33 9.00 11.59
N ASN A 489 11.91 7.94 12.30
CA ASN A 489 11.49 6.67 11.69
C ASN A 489 10.31 6.86 10.70
N ALA A 490 9.51 7.92 10.84
CA ALA A 490 8.43 8.22 9.90
C ALA A 490 8.94 8.44 8.48
N VAL A 491 10.19 8.94 8.31
CA VAL A 491 10.83 9.08 6.99
C VAL A 491 10.93 7.72 6.29
N LEU A 492 11.49 6.72 6.98
CA LEU A 492 11.64 5.36 6.43
C LEU A 492 10.30 4.73 6.12
N HIS A 493 9.35 4.89 7.04
CA HIS A 493 8.06 4.22 6.97
C HIS A 493 7.16 4.79 5.90
N LEU A 494 7.05 6.12 5.78
CA LEU A 494 6.23 6.74 4.74
C LEU A 494 6.83 6.52 3.34
N ILE A 495 8.15 6.50 3.19
CA ILE A 495 8.78 6.14 1.91
C ILE A 495 8.42 4.70 1.52
N ALA A 496 8.53 3.75 2.46
CA ALA A 496 8.18 2.36 2.19
C ALA A 496 6.68 2.15 1.90
N ILE A 497 5.79 2.86 2.60
CA ILE A 497 4.34 2.80 2.33
C ILE A 497 4.03 3.40 0.96
N ALA A 498 4.68 4.51 0.57
CA ALA A 498 4.51 5.12 -0.74
C ALA A 498 4.99 4.19 -1.87
N ASP A 499 6.13 3.53 -1.69
CA ASP A 499 6.68 2.55 -2.62
C ASP A 499 5.69 1.38 -2.87
N ALA A 500 5.06 0.88 -1.80
CA ALA A 500 4.07 -0.21 -1.85
C ALA A 500 2.80 0.12 -2.67
N VAL A 501 2.52 1.40 -2.93
CA VAL A 501 1.41 1.84 -3.80
C VAL A 501 1.88 2.51 -5.10
N GLY A 502 3.18 2.37 -5.43
CA GLY A 502 3.75 2.91 -6.66
C GLY A 502 3.94 4.43 -6.68
N ILE A 503 3.97 5.08 -5.51
CA ILE A 503 4.23 6.52 -5.38
C ILE A 503 5.69 6.75 -5.03
N LYS A 504 6.36 7.58 -5.84
CA LYS A 504 7.69 8.05 -5.53
C LYS A 504 7.64 9.08 -4.40
N LEU A 505 8.30 8.79 -3.29
CA LEU A 505 8.54 9.70 -2.16
C LEU A 505 10.01 9.61 -1.77
N THR A 506 10.69 10.73 -1.55
CA THR A 506 12.12 10.78 -1.26
C THR A 506 12.40 11.54 0.03
N ILE A 507 13.62 11.40 0.57
CA ILE A 507 14.06 12.22 1.70
C ILE A 507 14.06 13.72 1.36
N ASP A 508 14.28 14.11 0.10
CA ASP A 508 14.26 15.53 -0.28
C ASP A 508 12.84 16.12 -0.20
N ASP A 509 11.80 15.30 -0.39
CA ASP A 509 10.41 15.70 -0.17
C ASP A 509 10.16 16.05 1.31
N PHE A 510 10.74 15.28 2.23
CA PHE A 510 10.67 15.58 3.67
C PHE A 510 11.36 16.90 4.00
N GLN A 511 12.50 17.19 3.39
CA GLN A 511 13.17 18.48 3.60
C GLN A 511 12.31 19.64 3.08
N ALA A 512 11.76 19.51 1.87
CA ALA A 512 10.92 20.54 1.27
C ALA A 512 9.67 20.83 2.12
N VAL A 513 9.07 19.80 2.73
CA VAL A 513 7.98 19.97 3.70
C VAL A 513 8.48 20.61 4.99
N SER A 514 9.58 20.12 5.56
CA SER A 514 10.15 20.63 6.81
C SER A 514 10.49 22.12 6.73
N ASP A 515 11.01 22.59 5.59
CA ASP A 515 11.38 23.99 5.36
C ASP A 515 10.18 24.97 5.49
N ARG A 516 8.95 24.50 5.26
CA ARG A 516 7.73 25.32 5.26
C ARG A 516 6.71 24.95 6.34
N THR A 517 6.98 23.93 7.13
CA THR A 517 6.07 23.46 8.19
C THR A 517 6.64 23.78 9.56
N PRO A 518 5.96 24.60 10.39
CA PRO A 518 6.44 24.89 11.74
C PRO A 518 6.27 23.69 12.68
N LEU A 519 7.07 23.65 13.74
CA LEU A 519 6.83 22.77 14.89
C LEU A 519 5.88 23.48 15.86
N LEU A 520 4.71 22.88 16.13
CA LEU A 520 3.68 23.50 16.99
C LEU A 520 3.42 22.72 18.28
N ALA A 521 3.53 21.39 18.26
CA ALA A 521 3.12 20.57 19.38
C ALA A 521 4.18 20.47 20.48
N ASP A 522 3.81 20.79 21.71
CA ASP A 522 4.65 20.62 22.91
C ASP A 522 4.55 19.18 23.45
N LEU A 523 4.89 18.18 22.63
CA LEU A 523 4.78 16.76 22.97
C LEU A 523 6.15 16.12 23.25
N LYS A 524 6.19 15.15 24.17
CA LYS A 524 7.36 14.32 24.42
C LYS A 524 7.85 13.64 23.13
N PRO A 525 9.18 13.50 22.93
CA PRO A 525 10.24 13.78 23.91
C PRO A 525 10.74 15.23 23.96
N SER A 526 10.37 16.08 22.99
CA SER A 526 10.92 17.44 22.89
C SER A 526 10.17 18.46 23.77
N GLY A 527 8.95 18.10 24.14
CA GLY A 527 8.01 18.87 24.93
C GLY A 527 7.51 18.17 26.17
N LYS A 528 6.44 18.70 26.76
CA LYS A 528 5.92 18.28 28.07
C LYS A 528 4.82 17.21 28.01
N TYR A 529 3.92 17.30 27.03
CA TYR A 529 2.66 16.55 27.01
C TYR A 529 2.78 15.18 26.31
N VAL A 530 1.80 14.30 26.51
CA VAL A 530 1.71 12.99 25.84
C VAL A 530 0.46 12.88 24.96
N MET A 531 0.33 11.79 24.19
CA MET A 531 -0.81 11.60 23.29
C MET A 531 -2.16 11.60 24.03
N GLU A 532 -2.21 11.12 25.27
CA GLU A 532 -3.43 11.19 26.09
C GLU A 532 -3.87 12.65 26.35
N ASP A 533 -2.94 13.59 26.44
CA ASP A 533 -3.27 15.01 26.64
C ASP A 533 -3.79 15.65 25.34
N LEU A 534 -3.19 15.31 24.19
CA LEU A 534 -3.71 15.72 22.88
C LEU A 534 -5.14 15.21 22.67
N PHE A 535 -5.40 13.96 23.08
CA PHE A 535 -6.73 13.38 23.05
C PHE A 535 -7.76 14.13 23.90
N LYS A 536 -7.39 14.56 25.12
CA LYS A 536 -8.28 15.33 26.02
C LYS A 536 -8.75 16.64 25.40
N ILE A 537 -7.96 17.24 24.51
CA ILE A 537 -8.29 18.50 23.83
C ILE A 537 -8.92 18.32 22.43
N GLY A 538 -9.26 17.08 22.02
CA GLY A 538 -9.94 16.79 20.76
C GLY A 538 -9.18 15.87 19.80
N GLY A 539 -7.94 15.50 20.13
CA GLY A 539 -7.17 14.50 19.41
C GLY A 539 -6.75 14.93 17.99
N THR A 540 -6.38 13.93 17.19
CA THR A 540 -5.99 14.12 15.78
C THR A 540 -7.10 14.77 14.93
N PRO A 541 -8.40 14.49 15.13
CA PRO A 541 -9.46 15.17 14.36
C PRO A 541 -9.48 16.69 14.56
N ALA A 542 -9.32 17.17 15.80
CA ALA A 542 -9.23 18.60 16.08
C ALA A 542 -7.98 19.23 15.45
N LEU A 543 -6.85 18.48 15.43
CA LEU A 543 -5.63 18.89 14.73
C LEU A 543 -5.87 19.06 13.23
N LEU A 544 -6.43 18.04 12.57
CA LEU A 544 -6.69 18.09 11.13
C LEU A 544 -7.64 19.23 10.77
N LYS A 545 -8.67 19.47 11.59
CA LYS A 545 -9.59 20.61 11.43
C LYS A 545 -8.87 21.94 11.53
N PHE A 546 -7.97 22.09 12.51
CA PHE A 546 -7.14 23.29 12.66
C PHE A 546 -6.23 23.50 11.43
N LEU A 547 -5.50 22.48 11.00
CA LEU A 547 -4.58 22.58 9.86
C LEU A 547 -5.30 22.87 8.54
N LEU A 548 -6.51 22.33 8.33
CA LEU A 548 -7.36 22.67 7.18
C LEU A 548 -7.84 24.12 7.22
N LYS A 549 -8.21 24.62 8.40
CA LYS A 549 -8.64 26.02 8.58
C LYS A 549 -7.50 26.99 8.27
N GLU A 550 -6.28 26.65 8.68
CA GLU A 550 -5.09 27.46 8.42
C GLU A 550 -4.51 27.25 7.00
N GLY A 551 -5.09 26.36 6.19
CA GLY A 551 -4.65 26.10 4.82
C GLY A 551 -3.29 25.37 4.71
N LEU A 552 -2.88 24.65 5.76
CA LEU A 552 -1.60 23.92 5.79
C LEU A 552 -1.68 22.54 5.15
N ILE A 553 -2.87 21.93 5.08
CA ILE A 553 -3.07 20.62 4.47
C ILE A 553 -4.27 20.64 3.51
N ASP A 554 -4.28 19.71 2.56
CA ASP A 554 -5.40 19.54 1.61
C ASP A 554 -6.35 18.43 2.09
N GLY A 555 -7.62 18.75 2.28
CA GLY A 555 -8.62 17.81 2.80
C GLY A 555 -9.50 17.13 1.74
N SER A 556 -9.16 17.24 0.46
CA SER A 556 -10.01 16.77 -0.65
C SER A 556 -9.91 15.27 -0.92
N GLY A 557 -8.85 14.60 -0.42
CA GLY A 557 -8.65 13.16 -0.59
C GLY A 557 -9.71 12.32 0.13
N ILE A 558 -10.12 11.22 -0.51
CA ILE A 558 -11.04 10.21 0.05
C ILE A 558 -10.36 9.45 1.20
N THR A 559 -11.15 9.02 2.19
CA THR A 559 -10.67 8.21 3.32
C THR A 559 -11.44 6.90 3.43
N VAL A 560 -11.04 6.04 4.37
CA VAL A 560 -11.73 4.78 4.71
C VAL A 560 -13.19 4.95 5.15
N THR A 561 -13.64 6.17 5.38
CA THR A 561 -15.06 6.48 5.64
C THR A 561 -15.92 6.53 4.37
N GLY A 562 -15.31 6.57 3.19
CA GLY A 562 -15.98 6.91 1.93
C GLY A 562 -16.29 8.40 1.75
N LYS A 563 -15.77 9.26 2.64
CA LYS A 563 -15.86 10.72 2.56
C LYS A 563 -14.46 11.32 2.46
N THR A 564 -14.40 12.57 2.03
CA THR A 564 -13.14 13.33 2.05
C THR A 564 -12.70 13.65 3.48
N MET A 565 -11.41 13.84 3.73
CA MET A 565 -10.91 14.26 5.06
C MET A 565 -11.63 15.53 5.55
N LYS A 566 -11.83 16.52 4.68
CA LYS A 566 -12.52 17.77 5.01
C LYS A 566 -13.94 17.51 5.50
N GLN A 567 -14.68 16.61 4.85
CA GLN A 567 -16.03 16.23 5.29
C GLN A 567 -16.02 15.50 6.63
N ASN A 568 -15.02 14.67 6.89
CA ASN A 568 -14.93 13.91 8.13
C ASN A 568 -14.75 14.79 9.37
N VAL A 569 -14.01 15.89 9.25
CA VAL A 569 -13.73 16.77 10.39
C VAL A 569 -14.64 18.01 10.45
N ALA A 570 -15.48 18.25 9.44
CA ALA A 570 -16.33 19.44 9.36
C ALA A 570 -17.19 19.64 10.62
N ASP A 571 -17.87 18.57 11.06
CA ASP A 571 -18.82 18.61 12.19
C ASP A 571 -18.19 18.25 13.55
N LEU A 572 -16.90 17.88 13.57
CA LEU A 572 -16.20 17.53 14.81
C LEU A 572 -15.77 18.80 15.57
N PRO A 573 -15.72 18.78 16.91
CA PRO A 573 -15.24 19.93 17.68
C PRO A 573 -13.79 20.27 17.34
N GLY A 574 -13.47 21.56 17.32
CA GLY A 574 -12.09 22.03 17.26
C GLY A 574 -11.40 21.96 18.62
N PHE A 575 -10.16 22.42 18.68
CA PHE A 575 -9.46 22.60 19.95
C PHE A 575 -10.18 23.63 20.85
N PRO A 576 -10.14 23.46 22.18
CA PRO A 576 -10.40 24.55 23.12
C PRO A 576 -9.46 25.73 22.85
N ASP A 577 -9.94 26.97 22.94
CA ASP A 577 -9.15 28.15 22.58
C ASP A 577 -7.91 28.36 23.48
N ASP A 578 -7.94 27.86 24.72
CA ASP A 578 -6.91 28.03 25.75
C ASP A 578 -5.97 26.83 25.90
N GLN A 579 -6.07 25.82 25.02
CA GLN A 579 -5.21 24.64 25.13
C GLN A 579 -3.72 25.00 24.89
N PRO A 580 -2.78 24.52 25.74
CA PRO A 580 -1.37 24.91 25.65
C PRO A 580 -0.52 23.99 24.75
N ILE A 581 -1.09 22.91 24.21
CA ILE A 581 -0.34 21.80 23.60
C ILE A 581 0.04 22.12 22.15
N ILE A 582 -0.92 22.53 21.32
CA ILE A 582 -0.71 22.92 19.93
C ILE A 582 -0.59 24.45 19.87
N ARG A 583 0.62 24.94 19.62
CA ARG A 583 0.87 26.39 19.54
C ARG A 583 0.22 27.01 18.30
N PRO A 584 -0.20 28.29 18.35
CA PRO A 584 -0.68 28.99 17.16
C PRO A 584 0.46 29.25 16.18
N LEU A 585 0.14 29.41 14.89
CA LEU A 585 1.14 29.70 13.83
C LEU A 585 1.92 30.99 14.04
N SER A 586 1.34 31.95 14.77
CA SER A 586 2.00 33.20 15.14
C SER A 586 3.07 33.06 16.23
N ASN A 587 3.10 31.93 16.95
CA ASN A 587 4.03 31.68 18.03
C ASN A 587 4.44 30.18 18.10
N PRO A 588 5.07 29.66 17.03
CA PRO A 588 5.47 28.25 16.95
C PRO A 588 6.63 27.96 17.89
N LEU A 589 6.85 26.68 18.22
CA LEU A 589 8.04 26.26 18.97
C LEU A 589 9.30 26.41 18.12
N LYS A 590 9.19 26.13 16.82
CA LYS A 590 10.22 26.36 15.80
C LYS A 590 9.53 26.77 14.50
N PRO A 591 10.03 27.78 13.78
CA PRO A 591 9.40 28.26 12.53
C PRO A 591 9.45 27.24 11.39
N THR A 592 10.34 26.25 11.47
CA THR A 592 10.49 25.13 10.52
C THR A 592 10.39 23.79 11.25
N GLY A 593 10.33 22.70 10.49
CA GLY A 593 10.20 21.36 11.02
C GLY A 593 11.48 20.91 11.74
N HIS A 594 11.33 19.98 12.67
CA HIS A 594 12.46 19.41 13.41
C HIS A 594 13.20 18.34 12.62
N ILE A 595 12.56 17.65 11.67
CA ILE A 595 13.23 16.68 10.80
C ILE A 595 14.11 17.45 9.82
N GLN A 596 15.41 17.17 9.81
CA GLN A 596 16.37 17.78 8.90
C GLN A 596 17.11 16.69 8.15
N ILE A 597 17.22 16.86 6.83
CA ILE A 597 17.97 16.02 5.93
C ILE A 597 19.34 16.66 5.73
N LEU A 598 20.38 15.95 6.14
CA LEU A 598 21.76 16.42 6.00
C LEU A 598 22.48 15.60 4.93
N ARG A 599 23.24 16.28 4.08
CA ARG A 599 24.16 15.66 3.10
C ARG A 599 25.60 16.07 3.43
N GLY A 600 26.57 15.68 2.63
CA GLY A 600 27.97 16.08 2.83
C GLY A 600 28.91 14.93 2.58
N SER A 601 30.19 15.12 2.87
CA SER A 601 31.22 14.12 2.61
C SER A 601 31.02 12.83 3.42
N LEU A 602 30.33 12.88 4.56
CA LEU A 602 29.99 11.69 5.35
C LEU A 602 28.70 10.98 4.90
N ALA A 603 27.72 11.74 4.40
CA ALA A 603 26.40 11.23 4.04
C ALA A 603 26.00 11.68 2.63
N PRO A 604 26.71 11.26 1.56
CA PRO A 604 26.40 11.70 0.21
C PRO A 604 25.01 11.25 -0.26
N GLY A 605 24.54 10.07 0.19
CA GLY A 605 23.18 9.56 -0.03
C GLY A 605 22.11 10.24 0.83
N GLY A 606 22.53 10.99 1.86
CA GLY A 606 21.67 11.68 2.82
C GLY A 606 21.69 11.02 4.19
N SER A 607 21.21 11.76 5.18
CA SER A 607 21.00 11.31 6.56
C SER A 607 19.83 12.09 7.18
N VAL A 608 19.32 11.62 8.32
CA VAL A 608 18.15 12.20 8.98
C VAL A 608 18.50 12.59 10.42
N GLY A 609 18.32 13.86 10.74
CA GLY A 609 18.48 14.42 12.08
C GLY A 609 17.16 14.94 12.66
N LYS A 610 17.04 14.88 13.99
CA LYS A 610 15.99 15.58 14.74
C LYS A 610 16.62 16.83 15.37
N ILE A 611 16.47 17.97 14.72
CA ILE A 611 17.06 19.26 15.12
C ILE A 611 15.96 20.22 15.57
N THR A 612 15.80 20.37 16.88
CA THR A 612 14.79 21.27 17.48
C THR A 612 15.26 22.72 17.59
N GLY A 613 16.57 22.95 17.49
CA GLY A 613 17.22 24.25 17.66
C GLY A 613 17.64 24.55 19.11
N LYS A 614 17.10 23.81 20.11
CA LYS A 614 17.50 23.93 21.53
C LYS A 614 18.94 23.48 21.77
N GLU A 615 19.41 22.54 20.95
CA GLU A 615 20.76 22.00 20.92
C GLU A 615 21.77 22.94 20.24
N GLY A 616 21.30 23.92 19.47
CA GLY A 616 22.10 24.72 18.54
C GLY A 616 21.89 24.29 17.09
N LEU A 617 22.50 25.03 16.16
CA LEU A 617 22.38 24.77 14.71
C LEU A 617 23.68 24.23 14.10
N ARG A 618 24.80 24.35 14.81
CA ARG A 618 26.11 23.85 14.36
C ARG A 618 26.85 23.18 15.50
N PHE A 619 27.48 22.04 15.20
CA PHE A 619 28.34 21.29 16.10
C PHE A 619 29.61 20.86 15.37
N GLU A 620 30.76 21.17 15.96
CA GLU A 620 32.07 20.74 15.46
C GLU A 620 32.81 20.02 16.58
N GLY A 621 33.36 18.86 16.29
CA GLY A 621 34.08 18.09 17.30
C GLY A 621 34.98 17.01 16.70
N THR A 622 35.74 16.38 17.59
CA THR A 622 36.67 15.31 17.25
C THR A 622 35.95 13.97 17.27
N ALA A 623 36.19 13.14 16.26
CA ALA A 623 35.58 11.83 16.11
C ALA A 623 36.07 10.85 17.18
N LYS A 624 35.13 10.11 17.76
CA LYS A 624 35.35 8.90 18.57
C LYS A 624 34.53 7.76 17.99
N VAL A 625 35.21 6.73 17.48
CA VAL A 625 34.61 5.73 16.58
C VAL A 625 34.39 4.40 17.28
N TYR A 626 33.19 3.86 17.13
CA TYR A 626 32.76 2.59 17.70
C TYR A 626 32.08 1.74 16.62
N ASP A 627 32.42 0.45 16.56
CA ASP A 627 31.87 -0.49 15.57
C ASP A 627 30.59 -1.20 16.05
N TYR A 628 30.13 -0.90 17.26
CA TYR A 628 28.87 -1.40 17.85
C TYR A 628 28.46 -0.56 19.06
N GLU A 629 27.16 -0.61 19.40
CA GLU A 629 26.54 0.19 20.48
C GLU A 629 27.20 0.01 21.86
N ASP A 630 27.43 -1.23 22.29
CA ASP A 630 27.94 -1.50 23.64
C ASP A 630 29.38 -0.97 23.87
N ALA A 631 30.23 -0.92 22.84
CA ALA A 631 31.57 -0.35 22.97
C ALA A 631 31.55 1.11 23.40
N PHE A 632 30.56 1.87 22.92
CA PHE A 632 30.37 3.26 23.33
C PHE A 632 29.89 3.35 24.79
N ILE A 633 28.95 2.49 25.19
CA ILE A 633 28.45 2.49 26.58
C ILE A 633 29.58 2.17 27.56
N GLU A 634 30.39 1.16 27.28
CA GLU A 634 31.54 0.81 28.13
C GLU A 634 32.56 1.97 28.21
N ALA A 635 32.80 2.70 27.13
CA ALA A 635 33.67 3.87 27.12
C ALA A 635 33.10 5.03 27.96
N LEU A 636 31.78 5.22 27.92
CA LEU A 636 31.09 6.20 28.74
C LEU A 636 31.18 5.83 30.23
N GLU A 637 30.98 4.56 30.60
CA GLU A 637 31.12 4.05 31.97
C GLU A 637 32.54 4.21 32.53
N ARG A 638 33.56 4.10 31.67
CA ARG A 638 34.96 4.37 32.03
C ARG A 638 35.32 5.86 32.11
N GLY A 639 34.37 6.76 31.80
CA GLY A 639 34.59 8.20 31.83
C GLY A 639 35.53 8.72 30.73
N GLU A 640 35.62 8.01 29.60
CA GLU A 640 36.48 8.42 28.48
C GLU A 640 35.95 9.64 27.72
N ILE A 641 34.64 9.90 27.80
CA ILE A 641 33.98 11.07 27.22
C ILE A 641 33.85 12.16 28.28
N LYS A 642 34.51 13.29 28.07
CA LYS A 642 34.65 14.35 29.08
C LYS A 642 33.73 15.53 28.80
N LYS A 643 33.15 16.07 29.87
CA LYS A 643 32.38 17.31 29.84
C LYS A 643 33.27 18.48 29.40
N GLY A 644 32.74 19.33 28.52
CA GLY A 644 33.46 20.47 27.93
C GLY A 644 34.35 20.14 26.72
N GLU A 645 34.59 18.86 26.39
CA GLU A 645 35.29 18.45 25.17
C GLU A 645 34.28 18.14 24.06
N LYS A 646 34.35 18.88 22.94
CA LYS A 646 33.46 18.67 21.79
C LYS A 646 33.80 17.37 21.07
N THR A 647 32.96 16.36 21.26
CA THR A 647 33.16 15.02 20.73
C THR A 647 32.03 14.64 19.77
N VAL A 648 32.38 14.09 18.61
CA VAL A 648 31.42 13.45 17.70
C VAL A 648 31.57 11.94 17.82
N VAL A 649 30.63 11.31 18.51
CA VAL A 649 30.57 9.86 18.64
C VAL A 649 30.03 9.27 17.35
N VAL A 650 30.80 8.38 16.74
CA VAL A 650 30.44 7.68 15.50
C VAL A 650 30.18 6.22 15.84
N ILE A 651 28.92 5.77 15.78
CA ILE A 651 28.57 4.35 15.92
C ILE A 651 28.23 3.83 14.53
N ARG A 652 29.05 2.92 14.00
CA ARG A 652 28.95 2.42 12.63
C ARG A 652 28.77 0.91 12.56
N TYR A 653 28.45 0.40 11.37
CA TYR A 653 28.04 -1.00 11.15
C TYR A 653 26.75 -1.35 11.88
N GLU A 654 25.88 -0.36 12.07
CA GLU A 654 24.52 -0.52 12.60
C GLU A 654 23.46 -0.16 11.55
N GLY A 655 23.85 -0.05 10.27
CA GLY A 655 22.95 0.12 9.14
C GLY A 655 22.10 -1.11 8.80
N PRO A 656 21.27 -1.05 7.74
CA PRO A 656 20.40 -2.16 7.33
C PRO A 656 21.13 -3.49 7.13
N LYS A 657 22.31 -3.48 6.51
CA LYS A 657 23.11 -4.69 6.25
C LYS A 657 24.18 -4.93 7.32
N GLY A 658 24.77 -3.87 7.86
CA GLY A 658 25.83 -3.93 8.86
C GLY A 658 25.34 -4.41 10.22
N GLY A 659 24.17 -3.91 10.67
CA GLY A 659 23.55 -4.29 11.94
C GLY A 659 23.45 -5.81 12.09
N PRO A 660 22.86 -6.54 11.13
CA PRO A 660 21.82 -6.11 10.17
C PRO A 660 20.49 -5.79 10.87
N GLY A 661 19.54 -5.21 10.13
CA GLY A 661 18.21 -4.84 10.65
C GLY A 661 18.12 -3.41 11.18
N MET A 662 19.16 -2.60 10.96
CA MET A 662 19.21 -1.17 11.30
C MET A 662 18.71 -0.88 12.73
N PRO A 663 19.36 -1.42 13.78
CA PRO A 663 18.87 -1.30 15.15
C PRO A 663 18.71 0.15 15.60
N GLU A 664 17.72 0.36 16.47
CA GLU A 664 17.40 1.66 17.07
C GLU A 664 18.20 1.84 18.37
N MET A 665 18.90 2.96 18.49
CA MET A 665 19.79 3.24 19.63
C MET A 665 19.20 4.32 20.53
N LEU A 666 18.43 3.92 21.55
CA LEU A 666 18.02 4.83 22.62
C LEU A 666 19.02 4.84 23.79
N LYS A 667 19.60 3.69 24.12
CA LYS A 667 20.50 3.52 25.28
C LYS A 667 21.68 4.51 25.25
N PRO A 668 22.45 4.67 24.16
CA PRO A 668 23.48 5.70 24.02
C PRO A 668 22.98 7.12 24.26
N SER A 669 21.88 7.49 23.59
CA SER A 669 21.34 8.85 23.67
C SER A 669 20.84 9.19 25.09
N SER A 670 20.16 8.25 25.75
CA SER A 670 19.69 8.41 27.12
C SER A 670 20.84 8.45 28.12
N ALA A 671 21.89 7.64 27.90
CA ALA A 671 23.07 7.64 28.77
C ALA A 671 23.84 8.96 28.69
N ILE A 672 24.04 9.52 27.48
CA ILE A 672 24.63 10.85 27.28
C ILE A 672 23.82 11.93 28.03
N MET A 673 22.49 11.88 27.92
CA MET A 673 21.62 12.86 28.57
C MET A 673 21.61 12.72 30.09
N GLY A 674 21.51 11.50 30.61
CA GLY A 674 21.60 11.23 32.06
C GLY A 674 22.97 11.56 32.66
N ALA A 675 24.05 11.47 31.87
CA ALA A 675 25.39 11.92 32.25
C ALA A 675 25.61 13.45 32.13
N GLY A 676 24.61 14.19 31.63
CA GLY A 676 24.71 15.65 31.46
C GLY A 676 25.65 16.11 30.34
N LEU A 677 25.89 15.26 29.34
CA LEU A 677 26.83 15.50 28.22
C LEU A 677 26.15 15.99 26.93
N GLY A 678 24.83 16.22 26.95
CA GLY A 678 24.03 16.51 25.75
C GLY A 678 24.42 17.78 24.96
N LYS A 679 25.22 18.68 25.54
CA LYS A 679 25.77 19.87 24.84
C LYS A 679 27.19 19.68 24.33
N ASP A 680 27.89 18.65 24.80
CA ASP A 680 29.31 18.40 24.52
C ASP A 680 29.52 17.25 23.54
N VAL A 681 28.49 16.43 23.34
CA VAL A 681 28.54 15.24 22.49
C VAL A 681 27.46 15.29 21.41
N ALA A 682 27.87 15.08 20.17
CA ALA A 682 26.98 14.71 19.07
C ALA A 682 27.12 13.21 18.76
N LEU A 683 26.05 12.56 18.31
CA LEU A 683 26.06 11.15 17.92
C LEU A 683 25.62 11.01 16.47
N ILE A 684 26.45 10.34 15.66
CA ILE A 684 26.15 10.03 14.28
C ILE A 684 26.22 8.52 14.02
N THR A 685 25.36 8.01 13.14
CA THR A 685 25.29 6.57 12.85
C THR A 685 24.68 6.25 11.48
N ASP A 686 25.07 5.11 10.92
CA ASP A 686 24.37 4.45 9.81
C ASP A 686 23.11 3.69 10.25
N GLY A 687 22.92 3.47 11.56
CA GLY A 687 21.70 2.95 12.18
C GLY A 687 20.62 4.02 12.41
N ARG A 688 19.79 3.85 13.45
CA ARG A 688 18.67 4.75 13.77
C ARG A 688 18.70 5.22 15.22
N PHE A 689 18.14 6.39 15.47
CA PHE A 689 17.83 6.85 16.82
C PHE A 689 16.36 6.66 17.14
N SER A 690 16.07 6.57 18.43
CA SER A 690 14.69 6.45 18.85
C SER A 690 13.95 7.76 18.75
N GLY A 691 12.63 7.65 18.51
CA GLY A 691 11.72 8.79 18.54
C GLY A 691 11.75 9.54 19.88
N GLY A 692 12.27 8.93 20.95
CA GLY A 692 12.44 9.50 22.30
C GLY A 692 13.74 10.25 22.56
N SER A 693 14.67 10.29 21.60
CA SER A 693 15.99 10.92 21.79
C SER A 693 15.98 12.43 21.49
N HIS A 694 16.91 13.19 22.09
CA HIS A 694 17.12 14.63 21.86
C HIS A 694 18.62 14.97 21.77
N GLY A 695 18.99 16.11 21.18
CA GLY A 695 20.39 16.53 20.93
C GLY A 695 20.82 16.41 19.45
N PHE A 696 22.10 16.63 19.15
CA PHE A 696 22.66 16.42 17.80
C PHE A 696 22.79 14.92 17.51
N LEU A 697 21.68 14.32 17.08
CA LEU A 697 21.55 12.89 16.80
C LEU A 697 21.20 12.70 15.32
N ILE A 698 22.19 12.29 14.52
CA ILE A 698 22.06 12.11 13.07
C ILE A 698 22.15 10.63 12.70
N GLY A 699 21.02 10.05 12.32
CA GLY A 699 20.94 8.65 11.91
C GLY A 699 20.80 8.51 10.41
N HIS A 700 20.63 7.27 9.95
CA HIS A 700 20.30 6.94 8.56
C HIS A 700 21.38 7.40 7.58
N ILE A 701 22.65 7.42 7.99
CA ILE A 701 23.74 7.84 7.12
C ILE A 701 23.88 6.86 5.95
N VAL A 702 23.74 7.37 4.73
CA VAL A 702 23.87 6.62 3.48
C VAL A 702 25.05 7.13 2.65
N PRO A 703 25.89 6.23 2.08
CA PRO A 703 25.88 4.78 2.27
C PRO A 703 26.31 4.34 3.68
N GLU A 704 25.81 3.20 4.15
CA GLU A 704 26.19 2.61 5.43
C GLU A 704 27.64 2.10 5.42
N ALA A 705 28.24 1.88 6.60
CA ALA A 705 29.63 1.43 6.71
C ALA A 705 29.87 0.05 6.07
N MET A 706 28.89 -0.86 6.15
CA MET A 706 28.99 -2.21 5.59
C MET A 706 29.13 -2.22 4.06
N GLU A 707 28.66 -1.16 3.40
CA GLU A 707 28.75 -0.98 1.94
C GLU A 707 29.95 -0.12 1.53
N GLY A 708 30.89 0.16 2.46
CA GLY A 708 32.06 1.00 2.20
C GLY A 708 31.75 2.49 2.14
N GLY A 709 30.63 2.92 2.75
CA GLY A 709 30.27 4.33 2.86
C GLY A 709 31.31 5.15 3.64
N PRO A 710 31.35 6.48 3.47
CA PRO A 710 32.35 7.33 4.12
C PRO A 710 32.44 7.19 5.64
N ILE A 711 31.30 6.93 6.31
CA ILE A 711 31.25 6.65 7.76
C ILE A 711 32.11 5.43 8.17
N GLY A 712 32.26 4.44 7.28
CA GLY A 712 33.15 3.27 7.47
C GLY A 712 34.64 3.59 7.44
N LEU A 713 35.02 4.80 7.01
CA LEU A 713 36.40 5.25 6.83
C LEU A 713 36.86 6.24 7.91
N VAL A 714 35.95 6.67 8.79
CA VAL A 714 36.27 7.58 9.91
C VAL A 714 37.23 6.89 10.89
N ARG A 715 38.18 7.65 11.42
CA ARG A 715 39.13 7.24 12.45
C ARG A 715 39.04 8.19 13.65
N ASP A 716 39.41 7.68 14.83
CA ASP A 716 39.58 8.50 16.02
C ASP A 716 40.48 9.71 15.74
N GLY A 717 40.04 10.89 16.16
CA GLY A 717 40.79 12.13 15.97
C GLY A 717 40.39 12.94 14.73
N ASP A 718 39.64 12.36 13.77
CA ASP A 718 39.17 13.13 12.62
C ASP A 718 38.20 14.24 13.05
N ARG A 719 38.20 15.38 12.35
CA ARG A 719 37.26 16.47 12.65
C ARG A 719 35.98 16.33 11.84
N ILE A 720 34.84 16.44 12.52
CA ILE A 720 33.51 16.33 11.91
C ILE A 720 32.73 17.61 12.17
N VAL A 721 32.04 18.09 11.13
CA VAL A 721 31.19 19.27 11.13
C VAL A 721 29.75 18.84 10.87
N ILE A 722 28.85 19.20 11.77
CA ILE A 722 27.41 19.06 11.64
C ILE A 722 26.84 20.49 11.58
N ASP A 723 26.22 20.87 10.48
CA ASP A 723 25.62 22.18 10.31
C ASP A 723 24.21 22.03 9.75
N ALA A 724 23.22 22.30 10.60
CA ALA A 724 21.81 22.20 10.26
C ALA A 724 21.32 23.37 9.39
N ASP A 725 22.00 24.53 9.41
CA ASP A 725 21.63 25.68 8.58
C ASP A 725 22.06 25.46 7.13
N GLN A 726 23.30 25.00 6.95
CA GLN A 726 23.82 24.62 5.63
C GLN A 726 23.39 23.23 5.19
N ARG A 727 22.78 22.45 6.09
CA ARG A 727 22.35 21.06 5.89
C ARG A 727 23.50 20.12 5.51
N VAL A 728 24.66 20.32 6.15
CA VAL A 728 25.88 19.54 5.91
C VAL A 728 26.29 18.68 7.10
N LEU A 729 26.83 17.51 6.78
CA LEU A 729 27.50 16.55 7.63
C LEU A 729 28.81 16.16 6.93
N ASP A 730 29.89 16.84 7.31
CA ASP A 730 31.19 16.76 6.66
C ASP A 730 32.27 16.18 7.58
N LEU A 731 33.14 15.38 6.96
CA LEU A 731 34.41 14.92 7.51
C LEU A 731 35.55 15.75 6.93
N GLU A 732 36.31 16.44 7.78
CA GLU A 732 37.46 17.26 7.39
C GLU A 732 38.72 16.39 7.25
N VAL A 733 38.73 15.53 6.23
CA VAL A 733 39.89 14.70 5.86
C VAL A 733 40.22 14.94 4.39
N PRO A 734 41.49 15.16 4.02
CA PRO A 734 41.88 15.36 2.62
C PRO A 734 41.44 14.19 1.72
N ALA A 735 41.02 14.52 0.49
CA ALA A 735 40.51 13.52 -0.46
C ALA A 735 41.49 12.38 -0.75
N GLU A 736 42.80 12.67 -0.79
CA GLU A 736 43.86 11.67 -0.99
C GLU A 736 43.91 10.64 0.16
N GLU A 737 43.78 11.11 1.40
CA GLU A 737 43.73 10.23 2.58
C GLU A 737 42.44 9.42 2.60
N MET A 738 41.30 10.00 2.25
CA MET A 738 40.04 9.26 2.13
C MET A 738 40.10 8.16 1.07
N GLU A 739 40.75 8.42 -0.08
CA GLU A 739 40.93 7.42 -1.13
C GLU A 739 41.88 6.31 -0.69
N ARG A 740 42.96 6.65 0.05
CA ARG A 740 43.84 5.64 0.66
C ARG A 740 43.07 4.74 1.62
N ARG A 741 42.29 5.33 2.54
CA ARG A 741 41.44 4.58 3.49
C ARG A 741 40.42 3.69 2.78
N ARG A 742 39.81 4.18 1.69
CA ARG A 742 38.87 3.40 0.87
C ARG A 742 39.53 2.17 0.24
N LYS A 743 40.76 2.29 -0.27
CA LYS A 743 41.52 1.15 -0.82
C LYS A 743 41.96 0.14 0.25
N GLU A 744 42.21 0.61 1.47
CA GLU A 744 42.56 -0.23 2.62
C GLU A 744 41.35 -0.92 3.25
N TRP A 745 40.16 -0.36 3.07
CA TRP A 745 38.94 -0.85 3.70
C TRP A 745 38.54 -2.22 3.15
N LYS A 746 38.16 -3.10 4.08
CA LYS A 746 37.59 -4.41 3.80
C LYS A 746 36.32 -4.55 4.60
N ALA A 747 35.24 -4.93 3.94
CA ALA A 747 33.98 -5.21 4.61
C ALA A 747 34.20 -6.25 5.73
N PRO A 748 33.71 -5.99 6.95
CA PRO A 748 33.68 -7.01 8.00
C PRO A 748 32.86 -8.23 7.58
N GLU A 749 33.09 -9.36 8.23
CA GLU A 749 32.25 -10.55 8.04
C GLU A 749 30.79 -10.26 8.43
N PRO A 750 29.80 -10.65 7.62
CA PRO A 750 28.39 -10.46 7.96
C PRO A 750 28.04 -11.11 9.30
N ARG A 751 27.44 -10.31 10.20
CA ARG A 751 27.03 -10.77 11.54
C ARG A 751 25.97 -11.89 11.47
N ALA A 752 25.10 -11.87 10.46
CA ALA A 752 24.06 -12.89 10.25
C ALA A 752 24.42 -13.87 9.12
N LYS A 753 24.65 -15.15 9.46
CA LYS A 753 25.04 -16.21 8.50
C LYS A 753 23.87 -17.07 8.00
N ARG A 754 22.71 -17.00 8.64
CA ARG A 754 21.48 -17.74 8.32
C ARG A 754 20.25 -17.05 8.93
N GLY A 755 19.05 -17.53 8.60
CA GLY A 755 17.79 -17.04 9.17
C GLY A 755 17.30 -15.72 8.57
N THR A 756 16.30 -15.11 9.20
CA THR A 756 15.60 -13.93 8.66
C THR A 756 16.52 -12.72 8.45
N LEU A 757 17.46 -12.47 9.37
CA LEU A 757 18.40 -11.35 9.24
C LEU A 757 19.35 -11.49 8.06
N LYS A 758 19.75 -12.73 7.70
CA LYS A 758 20.53 -12.94 6.47
C LYS A 758 19.69 -12.60 5.23
N LYS A 759 18.44 -13.08 5.18
CA LYS A 759 17.54 -12.76 4.06
C LYS A 759 17.35 -11.25 3.93
N TYR A 760 17.07 -10.58 5.06
CA TYR A 760 16.91 -9.13 5.12
C TYR A 760 18.15 -8.40 4.59
N ALA A 761 19.33 -8.70 5.12
CA ALA A 761 20.58 -8.06 4.68
C ALA A 761 20.91 -8.28 3.19
N SER A 762 20.42 -9.38 2.59
CA SER A 762 20.61 -9.65 1.16
C SER A 762 19.63 -8.92 0.24
N LEU A 763 18.47 -8.50 0.76
CA LEU A 763 17.38 -7.91 -0.04
C LEU A 763 17.17 -6.42 0.21
N VAL A 764 17.59 -5.92 1.38
CA VAL A 764 17.26 -4.57 1.80
C VAL A 764 17.98 -3.50 0.97
N THR A 765 17.20 -2.51 0.55
CA THR A 765 17.69 -1.23 0.03
C THR A 765 18.26 -0.34 1.14
N ASP A 766 18.96 0.72 0.77
CA ASP A 766 19.51 1.67 1.72
C ASP A 766 18.42 2.50 2.45
N ALA A 767 18.81 3.20 3.51
CA ALA A 767 17.89 3.97 4.35
C ALA A 767 17.22 5.14 3.62
N SER A 768 17.84 5.72 2.58
CA SER A 768 17.23 6.81 1.81
C SER A 768 16.05 6.33 0.96
N GLN A 769 15.95 5.02 0.72
CA GLN A 769 14.87 4.36 -0.01
C GLN A 769 13.86 3.67 0.91
N GLY A 770 13.89 3.94 2.22
CA GLY A 770 12.95 3.39 3.19
C GLY A 770 13.22 1.95 3.61
N CYS A 771 14.41 1.40 3.30
CA CYS A 771 14.82 0.03 3.65
C CYS A 771 13.84 -1.05 3.17
N VAL A 772 13.23 -0.89 1.99
CA VAL A 772 12.33 -1.89 1.39
C VAL A 772 13.11 -3.14 0.92
N THR A 773 12.44 -4.30 0.83
CA THR A 773 13.08 -5.61 0.55
C THR A 773 12.52 -6.35 -0.67
N ASP A 774 11.60 -5.75 -1.42
CA ASP A 774 10.87 -6.35 -2.54
C ASP A 774 11.11 -5.62 -3.87
N LYS A 775 12.29 -5.00 -4.02
CA LYS A 775 12.74 -4.32 -5.25
C LYS A 775 13.55 -5.20 -6.19
#